data_AF-A0A927JDZ6-F1
#
_entry.id   AF-A0A927JDZ6-F1
#
_cell.length_a   1.000
_cell.length_b   1.000
_cell.length_c   1.000
_cell.angle_alpha   90.00
_cell.angle_beta   90.00
_cell.angle_gamma   90.00
#
_symmetry.space_group_name_H-M   'P 1'
#
loop_
_entity.id
_entity.type
_entity.pdbx_description
1 polymer ?
#
loop_
_entity_poly.entity_id
_entity_poly.type
_entity_poly.pdbx_seq_one_letter_code
_entity_poly.pdbx_strand_id
1 'polypeptide(L)'
;MNRKTVFRNLALISVILLVIYAFTYFGSDTRDYHEVETSVAVSQLESGNVVDAQIDDREQQLRLTLREAIEESEGSTQIIAKYPTGAAEQIYDQVSAADLDSFDTKVTQDSWLSSLLLFMLPMLILLGLFLFIMIRMQGGGRGGMMGFGKSKAKQLSKDMPKTTFADVAGADEAVEELEELKDFLQHPARYQALGAKIPKGVLLFGPPGTGKTLLARAVAGEAGVPFFTISGSDFVEMFVGVGASRVRDLFEQAKQNAPCIIFVDEIDAVGRQRGAGVGGGHDEREQTLNQLLVEMDGFGARQGIIMIAATNRPDILDPALLRPGRFDRQVPVGNADLAGRRAILRVHSQGKPLAPDVDLDSLTKRTVGMSGADLANVINEAALLTAREAGTLITNEALEEAVDRVIGGPRRKSRIISELEKKITAYYESGHTLAGWAMPDLTPVYKVTILARGRTGGHALAVPEDDKSMMTRSEMIARLVFAMGGRAAEELVFQEPTTGASSDIEQATKIARAMVTEYGMSPRLGAVRYGQEHGDPFMGRTMGMAPDYSHEIARDIDEEVRRLIEASHTEAWQILDEYRDELDHLATELLEKETLNRKDLERILAGVTKRPRITEFNDFGNRIPSTRPPIKTPGELAKERGEPWPPPEPATRDARATEPEDQEQPQPGAHDPAEQHDERSAPAPVGASPSTSPGRGRSASQRSYGEPSDWSAPGWPPRDPSRATPPAKDDRD
;
A
#
# COMPACT_ATOMS: atom_id res chain seq x y z
N MET A 1 -0.40 -0.96 -43.00
CA MET A 1 -1.71 -1.54 -43.42
C MET A 1 -1.82 -1.54 -44.94
N ASN A 2 -2.36 -2.60 -45.55
CA ASN A 2 -2.41 -2.71 -47.02
C ASN A 2 -3.55 -1.83 -47.59
N ARG A 3 -3.19 -0.78 -48.34
CA ARG A 3 -4.13 0.25 -48.81
C ARG A 3 -5.33 -0.34 -49.59
N LYS A 4 -5.10 -1.39 -50.37
CA LYS A 4 -6.14 -2.10 -51.15
C LYS A 4 -7.18 -2.81 -50.27
N THR A 5 -6.81 -3.35 -49.11
CA THR A 5 -7.79 -3.99 -48.20
C THR A 5 -8.62 -2.97 -47.43
N VAL A 6 -8.05 -1.82 -47.09
CA VAL A 6 -8.78 -0.72 -46.41
C VAL A 6 -9.85 -0.15 -47.33
N PHE A 7 -9.51 0.19 -48.59
CA PHE A 7 -10.47 0.69 -49.57
C PHE A 7 -11.60 -0.29 -49.86
N ARG A 8 -11.31 -1.60 -50.01
CA ARG A 8 -12.34 -2.61 -50.25
C ARG A 8 -13.30 -2.76 -49.07
N ASN A 9 -12.79 -2.71 -47.84
CA ASN A 9 -13.63 -2.80 -46.64
C ASN A 9 -14.51 -1.55 -46.47
N LEU A 10 -13.95 -0.36 -46.70
CA LEU A 10 -14.71 0.91 -46.69
C LEU A 10 -15.84 0.90 -47.73
N ALA A 11 -15.55 0.51 -48.98
CA ALA A 11 -16.55 0.44 -50.03
C ALA A 11 -17.70 -0.53 -49.69
N LEU A 12 -17.41 -1.66 -49.04
CA LEU A 12 -18.44 -2.61 -48.58
C LEU A 12 -19.34 -1.99 -47.50
N ILE A 13 -18.74 -1.29 -46.53
CA ILE A 13 -19.47 -0.57 -45.47
C ILE A 13 -20.35 0.54 -46.08
N SER A 14 -19.81 1.30 -47.05
CA SER A 14 -20.57 2.35 -47.75
C SER A 14 -21.79 1.80 -48.48
N VAL A 15 -21.69 0.65 -49.14
CA VAL A 15 -22.84 0.00 -49.81
C VAL A 15 -23.89 -0.47 -48.80
N ILE A 16 -23.47 -1.06 -47.68
CA ILE A 16 -24.39 -1.49 -46.62
C ILE A 16 -25.14 -0.28 -46.03
N LEU A 17 -24.44 0.82 -45.74
CA LEU A 17 -25.05 2.06 -45.26
C LEU A 17 -26.01 2.67 -46.29
N LEU A 18 -25.70 2.60 -47.58
CA LEU A 18 -26.59 3.08 -48.66
C LEU A 18 -27.87 2.24 -48.77
N VAL A 19 -27.78 0.91 -48.58
CA VAL A 19 -28.95 0.02 -48.57
C VAL A 19 -29.82 0.26 -47.33
N ILE A 20 -29.21 0.44 -46.16
CA ILE A 20 -29.94 0.80 -44.92
C ILE A 20 -30.62 2.17 -45.10
N TYR A 21 -29.89 3.17 -45.59
CA TYR A 21 -30.44 4.50 -45.86
C TYR A 21 -31.60 4.44 -46.85
N ALA A 22 -31.46 3.71 -47.96
CA ALA A 22 -32.54 3.52 -48.94
C ALA A 22 -33.77 2.83 -48.31
N PHE A 23 -33.58 1.83 -47.44
CA PHE A 23 -34.68 1.17 -46.76
C PHE A 23 -35.45 2.14 -45.83
N THR A 24 -34.76 2.93 -45.00
CA THR A 24 -35.41 4.02 -44.23
C THR A 24 -36.01 5.11 -45.14
N TYR A 25 -35.35 5.45 -46.24
CA TYR A 25 -35.78 6.45 -47.22
C TYR A 25 -36.86 5.95 -48.19
N PHE A 26 -37.34 4.71 -48.07
CA PHE A 26 -38.55 4.26 -48.78
C PHE A 26 -39.62 3.63 -47.87
N GLY A 27 -39.35 3.43 -46.57
CA GLY A 27 -40.27 2.77 -45.64
C GLY A 27 -41.07 3.66 -44.68
N SER A 28 -40.95 5.00 -44.71
CA SER A 28 -41.64 5.88 -43.75
C SER A 28 -42.92 6.50 -44.33
N ASP A 29 -44.07 6.12 -43.77
CA ASP A 29 -45.45 6.47 -44.17
C ASP A 29 -45.95 7.80 -43.59
N THR A 30 -45.06 8.66 -43.07
CA THR A 30 -45.38 9.90 -42.34
C THR A 30 -44.79 11.17 -42.98
N ARG A 31 -44.23 11.08 -44.20
CA ARG A 31 -43.43 12.17 -44.81
C ARG A 31 -44.19 13.42 -45.17
N ASP A 32 -45.44 13.25 -45.58
CA ASP A 32 -46.25 14.35 -46.09
C ASP A 32 -46.95 15.13 -44.95
N TYR A 33 -46.77 14.69 -43.70
CA TYR A 33 -47.27 15.33 -42.48
C TYR A 33 -46.18 16.18 -41.80
N HIS A 34 -46.54 17.40 -41.41
CA HIS A 34 -45.69 18.28 -40.61
C HIS A 34 -45.88 17.97 -39.11
N GLU A 35 -44.79 17.78 -38.37
CA GLU A 35 -44.90 17.52 -36.92
C GLU A 35 -45.21 18.82 -36.17
N VAL A 36 -46.27 18.80 -35.34
CA VAL A 36 -46.73 19.94 -34.54
C VAL A 36 -46.93 19.54 -33.08
N GLU A 37 -46.99 20.51 -32.18
CA GLU A 37 -47.29 20.25 -30.77
C GLU A 37 -48.72 19.71 -30.58
N THR A 38 -48.91 18.82 -29.60
CA THR A 38 -50.22 18.25 -29.26
C THR A 38 -51.25 19.32 -28.89
N SER A 39 -50.81 20.40 -28.25
CA SER A 39 -51.58 21.61 -27.96
C SER A 39 -52.18 22.24 -29.22
N VAL A 40 -51.37 22.40 -30.26
CA VAL A 40 -51.78 22.94 -31.56
C VAL A 40 -52.78 22.00 -32.22
N ALA A 41 -52.48 20.70 -32.31
CA ALA A 41 -53.39 19.72 -32.92
C ALA A 41 -54.76 19.65 -32.23
N VAL A 42 -54.81 19.67 -30.89
CA VAL A 42 -56.07 19.73 -30.13
C VAL A 42 -56.80 21.06 -30.38
N SER A 43 -56.09 22.20 -30.43
CA SER A 43 -56.71 23.50 -30.72
C SER A 43 -57.36 23.56 -32.11
N GLN A 44 -56.80 22.87 -33.12
CA GLN A 44 -57.36 22.83 -34.47
C GLN A 44 -58.63 21.96 -34.55
N LEU A 45 -58.71 20.90 -33.73
CA LEU A 45 -59.94 20.11 -33.55
C LEU A 45 -61.03 20.96 -32.88
N GLU A 46 -60.71 21.65 -31.78
CA GLU A 46 -61.65 22.54 -31.08
C GLU A 46 -62.11 23.74 -31.93
N SER A 47 -61.25 24.23 -32.83
CA SER A 47 -61.60 25.33 -33.75
C SER A 47 -62.35 24.89 -35.01
N GLY A 48 -62.58 23.59 -35.22
CA GLY A 48 -63.26 23.06 -36.40
C GLY A 48 -62.48 23.19 -37.72
N ASN A 49 -61.15 23.40 -37.66
CA ASN A 49 -60.30 23.54 -38.85
C ASN A 49 -59.84 22.18 -39.43
N VAL A 50 -60.37 21.06 -38.94
CA VAL A 50 -60.02 19.71 -39.40
C VAL A 50 -61.09 19.17 -40.36
N VAL A 51 -60.66 18.48 -41.42
CA VAL A 51 -61.49 17.71 -42.35
C VAL A 51 -61.53 16.24 -41.94
N ASP A 52 -60.36 15.66 -41.75
CA ASP A 52 -60.16 14.23 -41.55
C ASP A 52 -59.13 13.99 -40.44
N ALA A 53 -59.39 13.00 -39.59
CA ALA A 53 -58.54 12.62 -38.47
C ALA A 53 -58.26 11.11 -38.44
N GLN A 54 -56.98 10.74 -38.46
CA GLN A 54 -56.56 9.35 -38.31
C GLN A 54 -55.77 9.17 -37.00
N ILE A 55 -56.21 8.22 -36.18
CA ILE A 55 -55.58 7.85 -34.92
C ILE A 55 -54.73 6.58 -35.16
N ASP A 56 -53.40 6.71 -35.06
CA ASP A 56 -52.45 5.59 -35.10
C ASP A 56 -52.18 5.12 -33.66
N ASP A 57 -52.96 4.14 -33.20
CA ASP A 57 -53.00 3.69 -31.79
C ASP A 57 -51.65 3.16 -31.26
N ARG A 58 -50.96 2.32 -32.06
CA ARG A 58 -49.68 1.70 -31.69
C ARG A 58 -48.53 2.71 -31.63
N GLU A 59 -48.51 3.62 -32.59
CA GLU A 59 -47.51 4.69 -32.71
C GLU A 59 -47.79 5.88 -31.78
N GLN A 60 -49.02 5.98 -31.26
CA GLN A 60 -49.55 7.07 -30.42
C GLN A 60 -49.51 8.42 -31.12
N GLN A 61 -50.00 8.43 -32.37
CA GLN A 61 -49.96 9.58 -33.26
C GLN A 61 -51.36 9.94 -33.74
N LEU A 62 -51.65 11.23 -33.75
CA LEU A 62 -52.85 11.83 -34.30
C LEU A 62 -52.46 12.56 -35.57
N ARG A 63 -52.95 12.08 -36.71
CA ARG A 63 -52.79 12.72 -38.02
C ARG A 63 -54.05 13.50 -38.34
N LEU A 64 -53.92 14.76 -38.69
CA LEU A 64 -55.04 15.63 -39.03
C LEU A 64 -54.82 16.25 -40.42
N THR A 65 -55.86 16.26 -41.23
CA THR A 65 -55.92 17.03 -42.48
C THR A 65 -56.76 18.28 -42.24
N LEU A 66 -56.16 19.46 -42.39
CA LEU A 66 -56.78 20.75 -42.13
C LEU A 66 -57.57 21.29 -43.34
N ARG A 67 -58.59 22.12 -43.08
CA ARG A 67 -59.33 22.90 -44.07
C ARG A 67 -58.48 24.06 -44.60
N GLU A 68 -57.80 24.77 -43.70
CA GLU A 68 -56.83 25.83 -44.01
C GLU A 68 -55.49 25.56 -43.32
N ALA A 69 -54.37 25.84 -44.01
CA ALA A 69 -53.03 25.63 -43.47
C ALA A 69 -52.67 26.68 -42.41
N ILE A 70 -52.03 26.23 -41.32
CA ILE A 70 -51.57 27.08 -40.21
C ILE A 70 -50.09 27.47 -40.37
N GLU A 71 -49.67 28.59 -39.75
CA GLU A 71 -48.27 29.05 -39.80
C GLU A 71 -47.31 28.01 -39.20
N GLU A 72 -47.71 27.30 -38.14
CA GLU A 72 -46.91 26.26 -37.46
C GLU A 72 -46.72 24.97 -38.29
N SER A 73 -47.38 24.86 -39.44
CA SER A 73 -47.31 23.74 -40.38
C SER A 73 -46.48 24.07 -41.65
N GLU A 74 -45.80 25.22 -41.66
CA GLU A 74 -45.05 25.75 -42.82
C GLU A 74 -45.89 25.80 -44.12
N GLY A 75 -47.21 25.96 -44.00
CA GLY A 75 -48.14 25.98 -45.14
C GLY A 75 -48.65 24.61 -45.60
N SER A 76 -48.29 23.51 -44.93
CA SER A 76 -48.92 22.20 -45.14
C SER A 76 -50.31 22.13 -44.50
N THR A 77 -51.26 21.46 -45.15
CA THR A 77 -52.56 21.12 -44.55
C THR A 77 -52.54 19.78 -43.80
N GLN A 78 -51.45 19.00 -43.89
CA GLN A 78 -51.32 17.73 -43.18
C GLN A 78 -50.40 17.90 -41.96
N ILE A 79 -50.95 17.73 -40.76
CA ILE A 79 -50.21 17.83 -39.50
C ILE A 79 -50.24 16.49 -38.75
N ILE A 80 -49.20 16.23 -37.97
CA ILE A 80 -49.11 15.06 -37.10
C ILE A 80 -48.64 15.48 -35.70
N ALA A 81 -49.34 15.01 -34.68
CA ALA A 81 -48.98 15.22 -33.28
C ALA A 81 -48.88 13.89 -32.54
N LYS A 82 -48.04 13.84 -31.50
CA LYS A 82 -47.90 12.67 -30.62
C LYS A 82 -48.69 12.92 -29.33
N TYR A 83 -49.29 11.89 -28.77
CA TYR A 83 -49.99 11.95 -27.48
C TYR A 83 -49.53 10.81 -26.56
N PRO A 84 -49.52 10.98 -25.23
CA PRO A 84 -49.19 9.88 -24.32
C PRO A 84 -50.33 8.87 -24.22
N THR A 85 -50.02 7.59 -24.00
CA THR A 85 -51.02 6.50 -23.90
C THR A 85 -52.17 6.80 -22.93
N GLY A 86 -51.88 7.47 -21.80
CA GLY A 86 -52.89 7.84 -20.80
C GLY A 86 -53.87 8.94 -21.23
N ALA A 87 -53.63 9.61 -22.36
CA ALA A 87 -54.52 10.59 -22.97
C ALA A 87 -55.29 10.03 -24.18
N ALA A 88 -55.06 8.78 -24.59
CA ALA A 88 -55.65 8.21 -25.81
C ALA A 88 -57.19 8.27 -25.82
N GLU A 89 -57.82 7.97 -24.68
CA GLU A 89 -59.29 8.06 -24.51
C GLU A 89 -59.79 9.51 -24.64
N GLN A 90 -59.07 10.48 -24.05
CA GLN A 90 -59.40 11.91 -24.14
C GLN A 90 -59.25 12.45 -25.58
N ILE A 91 -58.20 12.04 -26.29
CA ILE A 91 -57.98 12.41 -27.69
C ILE A 91 -59.04 11.77 -28.60
N TYR A 92 -59.40 10.51 -28.35
CA TYR A 92 -60.49 9.83 -29.07
C TYR A 92 -61.84 10.55 -28.87
N ASP A 93 -62.17 10.91 -27.62
CA ASP A 93 -63.39 11.67 -27.31
C ASP A 93 -63.39 13.06 -27.97
N GLN A 94 -62.25 13.77 -27.99
CA GLN A 94 -62.11 15.07 -28.67
C GLN A 94 -62.26 14.96 -30.20
N VAL A 95 -61.69 13.93 -30.83
CA VAL A 95 -61.83 13.66 -32.27
C VAL A 95 -63.28 13.26 -32.60
N SER A 96 -63.90 12.41 -31.78
CA SER A 96 -65.28 11.93 -31.92
C SER A 96 -66.32 13.05 -31.72
N ALA A 97 -66.00 14.07 -30.91
CA ALA A 97 -66.86 15.24 -30.68
C ALA A 97 -66.69 16.36 -31.72
N ALA A 98 -65.68 16.30 -32.59
CA ALA A 98 -65.43 17.30 -33.62
C ALA A 98 -66.26 17.06 -34.89
N ASP A 99 -66.60 18.13 -35.62
CA ASP A 99 -67.39 18.09 -36.85
C ASP A 99 -66.51 17.75 -38.07
N LEU A 100 -66.21 16.46 -38.20
CA LEU A 100 -65.28 15.88 -39.19
C LEU A 100 -66.02 15.20 -40.35
N ASP A 101 -65.44 15.27 -41.55
CA ASP A 101 -65.95 14.57 -42.73
C ASP A 101 -65.73 13.04 -42.60
N SER A 102 -64.61 12.64 -41.98
CA SER A 102 -64.33 11.26 -41.55
C SER A 102 -63.31 11.21 -40.40
N PHE A 103 -63.36 10.13 -39.61
CA PHE A 103 -62.26 9.74 -38.73
C PHE A 103 -62.08 8.21 -38.73
N ASP A 104 -60.85 7.73 -38.60
CA ASP A 104 -60.50 6.30 -38.57
C ASP A 104 -59.42 6.00 -37.52
N THR A 105 -59.34 4.76 -37.04
CA THR A 105 -58.34 4.30 -36.07
C THR A 105 -57.54 3.13 -36.64
N LYS A 106 -56.30 3.41 -37.05
CA LYS A 106 -55.39 2.43 -37.67
C LYS A 106 -54.54 1.77 -36.59
N VAL A 107 -54.85 0.52 -36.28
CA VAL A 107 -53.98 -0.32 -35.44
C VAL A 107 -52.93 -0.97 -36.33
N THR A 108 -51.72 -0.40 -36.37
CA THR A 108 -50.60 -0.92 -37.16
C THR A 108 -50.23 -2.33 -36.70
N GLN A 109 -50.57 -3.35 -37.50
CA GLN A 109 -50.12 -4.71 -37.28
C GLN A 109 -48.78 -4.92 -38.01
N ASP A 110 -47.68 -4.89 -37.24
CA ASP A 110 -46.38 -5.32 -37.74
C ASP A 110 -46.49 -6.74 -38.31
N SER A 111 -46.15 -6.92 -39.58
CA SER A 111 -46.13 -8.26 -40.17
C SER A 111 -45.09 -9.09 -39.43
N TRP A 112 -45.53 -10.18 -38.78
CA TRP A 112 -44.68 -11.08 -37.99
C TRP A 112 -43.43 -11.52 -38.77
N LEU A 113 -43.56 -11.68 -40.09
CA LEU A 113 -42.48 -12.02 -41.00
C LEU A 113 -41.45 -10.88 -41.13
N SER A 114 -41.89 -9.62 -41.20
CA SER A 114 -41.00 -8.45 -41.27
C SER A 114 -40.25 -8.24 -39.96
N SER A 115 -40.90 -8.36 -38.81
CA SER A 115 -40.26 -8.26 -37.49
C SER A 115 -39.26 -9.40 -37.27
N LEU A 116 -39.62 -10.64 -37.64
CA LEU A 116 -38.71 -11.77 -37.58
C LEU A 116 -37.49 -11.56 -38.49
N LEU A 117 -37.69 -11.09 -39.73
CA LEU A 117 -36.60 -10.91 -40.68
C LEU A 117 -35.68 -9.76 -40.28
N LEU A 118 -36.21 -8.65 -39.74
CA LEU A 118 -35.43 -7.53 -39.21
C LEU A 118 -34.63 -7.91 -37.95
N PHE A 119 -35.16 -8.81 -37.10
CA PHE A 119 -34.44 -9.34 -35.94
C PHE A 119 -33.39 -10.40 -36.30
N MET A 120 -33.68 -11.24 -37.31
CA MET A 120 -32.76 -12.27 -37.81
C MET A 120 -31.63 -11.70 -38.67
N LEU A 121 -31.84 -10.59 -39.39
CA LEU A 121 -30.85 -10.03 -40.31
C LEU A 121 -29.52 -9.63 -39.62
N PRO A 122 -29.48 -8.90 -38.49
CA PRO A 122 -28.24 -8.62 -37.76
C PRO A 122 -27.53 -9.90 -37.31
N MET A 123 -28.27 -10.90 -36.84
CA MET A 123 -27.73 -12.17 -36.38
C MET A 123 -27.16 -13.01 -37.54
N LEU A 124 -27.80 -13.00 -38.71
CA LEU A 124 -27.29 -13.64 -39.93
C LEU A 124 -26.06 -12.92 -40.50
N ILE A 125 -26.01 -11.58 -40.43
CA ILE A 125 -24.82 -10.79 -40.80
C ILE A 125 -23.67 -11.11 -39.85
N LEU A 126 -23.92 -11.17 -38.53
CA LEU A 126 -22.91 -11.53 -37.53
C LEU A 126 -22.40 -12.96 -37.74
N LEU A 127 -23.30 -13.93 -37.98
CA LEU A 127 -22.96 -15.32 -38.28
C LEU A 127 -22.16 -15.47 -39.58
N GLY A 128 -22.57 -14.75 -40.64
CA GLY A 128 -21.84 -14.71 -41.91
C GLY A 128 -20.46 -14.09 -41.78
N LEU A 129 -20.32 -13.01 -41.01
CA LEU A 129 -19.04 -12.40 -40.69
C LEU A 129 -18.16 -13.32 -39.84
N PHE A 130 -18.73 -13.99 -38.84
CA PHE A 130 -18.05 -14.97 -37.99
C PHE A 130 -17.53 -16.16 -38.82
N LEU A 131 -18.35 -16.74 -39.69
CA LEU A 131 -17.96 -17.82 -40.61
C LEU A 131 -16.90 -17.34 -41.61
N PHE A 132 -17.01 -16.12 -42.15
CA PHE A 132 -16.00 -15.53 -43.02
C PHE A 132 -14.66 -15.33 -42.30
N ILE A 133 -14.67 -14.90 -41.04
CA ILE A 133 -13.45 -14.79 -40.21
C ILE A 133 -12.86 -16.16 -39.93
N MET A 134 -13.66 -17.15 -39.51
CA MET A 134 -13.24 -18.54 -39.28
C MET A 134 -12.56 -19.17 -40.51
N ILE A 135 -13.23 -19.13 -41.66
CA ILE A 135 -12.71 -19.67 -42.93
C ILE A 135 -11.39 -18.98 -43.33
N ARG A 136 -11.27 -17.68 -43.03
CA ARG A 136 -10.06 -16.90 -43.34
C ARG A 136 -8.93 -17.07 -42.32
N MET A 137 -9.22 -17.41 -41.07
CA MET A 137 -8.25 -17.79 -40.05
C MET A 137 -7.71 -19.22 -40.27
N GLN A 138 -8.53 -20.13 -40.80
CA GLN A 138 -8.12 -21.51 -41.07
C GLN A 138 -7.36 -21.67 -42.41
N GLY A 139 -7.61 -20.78 -43.39
CA GLY A 139 -7.14 -20.90 -44.76
C GLY A 139 -5.83 -20.19 -45.15
N GLY A 140 -5.01 -19.68 -44.22
CA GLY A 140 -3.86 -18.84 -44.59
C GLY A 140 -2.71 -18.71 -43.58
N GLY A 141 -1.76 -19.66 -43.63
CA GLY A 141 -0.40 -19.43 -43.14
C GLY A 141 -0.11 -19.77 -41.67
N ARG A 142 0.39 -20.98 -41.42
CA ARG A 142 1.35 -21.33 -40.35
C ARG A 142 1.06 -20.74 -38.95
N GLY A 143 -0.11 -21.02 -38.39
CA GLY A 143 -0.48 -20.54 -37.05
C GLY A 143 -1.85 -21.00 -36.53
N GLY A 144 -2.20 -22.28 -36.71
CA GLY A 144 -3.46 -22.82 -36.17
C GLY A 144 -3.49 -22.91 -34.63
N MET A 145 -4.69 -23.19 -34.10
CA MET A 145 -5.10 -23.25 -32.68
C MET A 145 -4.10 -23.84 -31.65
N MET A 146 -3.13 -24.66 -32.06
CA MET A 146 -2.07 -25.18 -31.18
C MET A 146 -0.99 -24.15 -30.76
N GLY A 147 -1.00 -22.94 -31.30
CA GLY A 147 -0.02 -21.89 -30.97
C GLY A 147 -0.16 -21.27 -29.56
N PHE A 148 -1.30 -21.41 -28.90
CA PHE A 148 -1.59 -20.73 -27.62
C PHE A 148 -0.81 -21.28 -26.41
N GLY A 149 -0.30 -22.51 -26.48
CA GLY A 149 0.39 -23.16 -25.36
C GLY A 149 1.89 -22.89 -25.26
N LYS A 150 2.50 -22.17 -26.22
CA LYS A 150 3.88 -21.68 -26.11
C LYS A 150 3.85 -20.18 -26.13
N SER A 151 3.96 -19.59 -24.94
CA SER A 151 4.04 -18.14 -24.81
C SER A 151 5.23 -17.64 -25.65
N LYS A 152 4.97 -16.69 -26.57
CA LYS A 152 6.02 -15.73 -26.95
C LYS A 152 6.13 -14.71 -25.84
N ALA A 153 6.43 -15.18 -24.62
CA ALA A 153 6.73 -14.29 -23.52
C ALA A 153 7.87 -13.37 -23.97
N LYS A 154 7.70 -12.08 -23.66
CA LYS A 154 8.77 -11.11 -23.50
C LYS A 154 9.93 -11.84 -22.82
N GLN A 155 11.07 -12.01 -23.51
CA GLN A 155 12.17 -12.84 -23.02
C GLN A 155 12.47 -12.44 -21.58
N LEU A 156 12.48 -13.42 -20.67
CA LEU A 156 12.83 -13.18 -19.27
C LEU A 156 14.17 -12.46 -19.27
N SER A 157 14.21 -11.28 -18.67
CA SER A 157 15.38 -10.40 -18.73
C SER A 157 16.49 -10.99 -17.88
N LYS A 158 17.30 -11.84 -18.51
CA LYS A 158 18.57 -12.34 -17.97
C LYS A 158 19.52 -11.15 -17.87
N ASP A 159 19.52 -10.50 -16.70
CA ASP A 159 20.45 -9.43 -16.36
C ASP A 159 21.70 -10.03 -15.68
N MET A 160 22.83 -9.36 -15.84
CA MET A 160 24.05 -9.57 -15.05
C MET A 160 24.27 -8.27 -14.28
N PRO A 161 23.60 -8.09 -13.13
CA PRO A 161 23.64 -6.83 -12.41
C PRO A 161 25.07 -6.49 -11.97
N LYS A 162 25.43 -5.21 -12.11
CA LYS A 162 26.70 -4.66 -11.62
C LYS A 162 26.59 -4.03 -10.23
N THR A 163 25.38 -3.95 -9.70
CA THR A 163 25.12 -3.45 -8.34
C THR A 163 25.70 -4.42 -7.32
N THR A 164 26.36 -3.87 -6.32
CA THR A 164 27.10 -4.57 -5.25
C THR A 164 26.52 -4.21 -3.88
N PHE A 165 26.99 -4.84 -2.80
CA PHE A 165 26.57 -4.41 -1.46
C PHE A 165 27.06 -2.99 -1.12
N ALA A 166 28.12 -2.49 -1.77
CA ALA A 166 28.57 -1.11 -1.63
C ALA A 166 27.58 -0.05 -2.18
N ASP A 167 26.64 -0.45 -3.04
CA ASP A 167 25.56 0.40 -3.56
C ASP A 167 24.31 0.39 -2.64
N VAL A 168 24.32 -0.43 -1.59
CA VAL A 168 23.25 -0.56 -0.58
C VAL A 168 23.73 0.04 0.73
N ALA A 169 22.86 0.78 1.43
CA ALA A 169 23.19 1.42 2.68
C ALA A 169 21.97 1.42 3.63
N GLY A 170 22.21 1.35 4.94
CA GLY A 170 21.15 1.44 5.95
C GLY A 170 20.22 0.24 5.99
N ALA A 171 20.76 -0.94 5.69
CA ALA A 171 20.07 -2.22 5.72
C ALA A 171 21.04 -3.33 6.16
N ASP A 172 21.91 -3.00 7.11
CA ASP A 172 23.16 -3.70 7.37
C ASP A 172 22.89 -5.13 7.91
N GLU A 173 21.86 -5.30 8.75
CA GLU A 173 21.39 -6.62 9.21
C GLU A 173 20.86 -7.47 8.05
N ALA A 174 20.18 -6.84 7.09
CA ALA A 174 19.66 -7.52 5.91
C ALA A 174 20.77 -7.84 4.88
N VAL A 175 21.88 -7.11 4.89
CA VAL A 175 23.08 -7.44 4.11
C VAL A 175 23.79 -8.64 4.75
N GLU A 176 24.04 -8.62 6.07
CA GLU A 176 24.67 -9.74 6.82
C GLU A 176 23.91 -11.06 6.61
N GLU A 177 22.58 -11.04 6.74
CA GLU A 177 21.70 -12.18 6.46
C GLU A 177 21.80 -12.74 5.03
N LEU A 178 22.20 -11.92 4.05
CA LEU A 178 22.31 -12.28 2.64
C LEU A 178 23.75 -12.55 2.19
N GLU A 179 24.77 -12.19 2.99
CA GLU A 179 26.16 -12.60 2.75
C GLU A 179 26.31 -14.13 2.76
N GLU A 180 25.54 -14.84 3.59
CA GLU A 180 25.49 -16.31 3.59
C GLU A 180 25.08 -16.89 2.23
N LEU A 181 24.12 -16.24 1.53
CA LEU A 181 23.65 -16.68 0.22
C LEU A 181 24.71 -16.43 -0.86
N LYS A 182 25.42 -15.29 -0.77
CA LYS A 182 26.54 -14.94 -1.66
C LYS A 182 27.68 -15.94 -1.51
N ASP A 183 28.15 -16.21 -0.29
CA ASP A 183 29.24 -17.16 -0.04
C ASP A 183 28.85 -18.59 -0.49
N PHE A 184 27.59 -18.98 -0.35
CA PHE A 184 27.11 -20.24 -0.94
C PHE A 184 27.14 -20.24 -2.48
N LEU A 185 26.69 -19.18 -3.15
CA LEU A 185 26.70 -19.11 -4.61
C LEU A 185 28.13 -19.12 -5.19
N GLN A 186 29.08 -18.48 -4.50
CA GLN A 186 30.50 -18.49 -4.87
C GLN A 186 31.20 -19.83 -4.53
N HIS A 187 30.85 -20.46 -3.40
CA HIS A 187 31.55 -21.63 -2.86
C HIS A 187 30.62 -22.81 -2.48
N PRO A 188 29.75 -23.30 -3.39
CA PRO A 188 28.70 -24.26 -3.07
C PRO A 188 29.24 -25.61 -2.58
N ALA A 189 30.44 -26.01 -3.01
CA ALA A 189 31.10 -27.24 -2.59
C ALA A 189 31.39 -27.28 -1.08
N ARG A 190 31.71 -26.14 -0.44
CA ARG A 190 32.01 -26.05 0.99
C ARG A 190 30.80 -26.44 1.84
N TYR A 191 29.63 -25.91 1.48
CA TYR A 191 28.35 -26.17 2.14
C TYR A 191 27.87 -27.60 1.89
N GLN A 192 28.04 -28.12 0.67
CA GLN A 192 27.69 -29.51 0.33
C GLN A 192 28.53 -30.54 1.09
N ALA A 193 29.83 -30.29 1.27
CA ALA A 193 30.73 -31.17 2.04
C ALA A 193 30.34 -31.25 3.53
N LEU A 194 29.83 -30.16 4.11
CA LEU A 194 29.33 -30.09 5.48
C LEU A 194 27.91 -30.67 5.64
N GLY A 195 27.24 -31.06 4.54
CA GLY A 195 25.85 -31.52 4.57
C GLY A 195 24.83 -30.44 4.92
N ALA A 196 25.21 -29.16 4.84
CA ALA A 196 24.33 -28.04 5.14
C ALA A 196 23.16 -27.98 4.16
N LYS A 197 21.94 -27.77 4.69
CA LYS A 197 20.75 -27.51 3.88
C LYS A 197 20.64 -26.02 3.63
N ILE A 198 20.86 -25.60 2.40
CA ILE A 198 20.73 -24.21 1.96
C ILE A 198 19.23 -23.86 1.83
N PRO A 199 18.78 -22.66 2.27
CA PRO A 199 17.42 -22.20 2.04
C PRO A 199 17.12 -22.16 0.54
N LYS A 200 15.96 -22.69 0.13
CA LYS A 200 15.54 -22.65 -1.27
C LYS A 200 14.98 -21.29 -1.67
N GLY A 201 14.40 -20.59 -0.69
CA GLY A 201 13.68 -19.35 -0.89
C GLY A 201 13.88 -18.38 0.26
N VAL A 202 14.15 -17.13 -0.07
CA VAL A 202 14.26 -16.03 0.90
C VAL A 202 13.15 -15.01 0.63
N LEU A 203 12.37 -14.69 1.65
CA LEU A 203 11.35 -13.64 1.58
C LEU A 203 11.87 -12.35 2.21
N LEU A 204 12.06 -11.32 1.39
CA LEU A 204 12.31 -9.96 1.82
C LEU A 204 10.97 -9.28 2.10
N PHE A 205 10.73 -8.82 3.32
CA PHE A 205 9.47 -8.18 3.69
C PHE A 205 9.70 -6.86 4.43
N GLY A 206 8.84 -5.88 4.20
CA GLY A 206 8.94 -4.57 4.85
C GLY A 206 8.29 -3.46 4.01
N PRO A 207 8.31 -2.20 4.46
CA PRO A 207 7.67 -1.08 3.77
C PRO A 207 8.10 -0.92 2.29
N PRO A 208 7.28 -0.31 1.42
CA PRO A 208 7.70 0.05 0.07
C PRO A 208 8.90 1.03 0.14
N GLY A 209 9.76 1.00 -0.89
CA GLY A 209 10.90 1.93 -0.98
C GLY A 209 12.13 1.60 -0.12
N THR A 210 12.10 0.54 0.70
CA THR A 210 13.25 0.11 1.54
C THR A 210 14.36 -0.63 0.79
N GLY A 211 14.35 -0.63 -0.54
CA GLY A 211 15.45 -1.18 -1.35
C GLY A 211 15.44 -2.71 -1.54
N LYS A 212 14.38 -3.44 -1.17
CA LYS A 212 14.26 -4.92 -1.36
C LYS A 212 14.76 -5.42 -2.73
N THR A 213 14.31 -4.78 -3.81
CA THR A 213 14.67 -5.12 -5.20
C THR A 213 16.13 -4.75 -5.54
N LEU A 214 16.68 -3.70 -4.92
CA LEU A 214 18.09 -3.33 -5.04
C LEU A 214 18.99 -4.34 -4.30
N LEU A 215 18.60 -4.73 -3.08
CA LEU A 215 19.27 -5.71 -2.25
C LEU A 215 19.35 -7.07 -2.95
N ALA A 216 18.25 -7.56 -3.53
CA ALA A 216 18.26 -8.80 -4.32
C ALA A 216 19.18 -8.75 -5.56
N ARG A 217 19.28 -7.58 -6.22
CA ARG A 217 20.24 -7.37 -7.34
C ARG A 217 21.69 -7.25 -6.85
N ALA A 218 21.92 -6.71 -5.66
CA ALA A 218 23.24 -6.64 -5.03
C ALA A 218 23.79 -8.04 -4.73
N VAL A 219 22.99 -8.95 -4.16
CA VAL A 219 23.38 -10.37 -3.94
C VAL A 219 23.81 -11.03 -5.25
N ALA A 220 23.07 -10.81 -6.33
CA ALA A 220 23.40 -11.39 -7.64
C ALA A 220 24.69 -10.83 -8.25
N GLY A 221 24.92 -9.52 -8.12
CA GLY A 221 26.13 -8.85 -8.62
C GLY A 221 27.38 -9.23 -7.83
N GLU A 222 27.27 -9.31 -6.50
CA GLU A 222 28.32 -9.81 -5.59
C GLU A 222 28.67 -11.28 -5.86
N ALA A 223 27.67 -12.14 -6.07
CA ALA A 223 27.88 -13.54 -6.40
C ALA A 223 28.33 -13.75 -7.87
N GLY A 224 28.18 -12.74 -8.74
CA GLY A 224 28.52 -12.83 -10.16
C GLY A 224 27.62 -13.79 -10.95
N VAL A 225 26.36 -13.98 -10.54
CA VAL A 225 25.42 -14.95 -11.12
C VAL A 225 24.29 -14.28 -11.92
N PRO A 226 23.68 -14.98 -12.91
CA PRO A 226 22.52 -14.47 -13.64
C PRO A 226 21.34 -14.15 -12.72
N PHE A 227 20.71 -13.00 -12.96
CA PHE A 227 19.53 -12.53 -12.25
C PHE A 227 18.31 -12.57 -13.16
N PHE A 228 17.32 -13.37 -12.80
CA PHE A 228 16.01 -13.41 -13.45
C PHE A 228 15.02 -12.62 -12.60
N THR A 229 14.32 -11.66 -13.19
CA THR A 229 13.33 -10.82 -12.49
C THR A 229 11.96 -10.94 -13.15
N ILE A 230 10.92 -11.08 -12.34
CA ILE A 230 9.51 -11.10 -12.74
C ILE A 230 8.66 -10.40 -11.67
N SER A 231 7.60 -9.71 -12.08
CA SER A 231 6.62 -9.20 -11.12
C SER A 231 5.59 -10.27 -10.79
N GLY A 232 5.16 -10.36 -9.54
CA GLY A 232 4.02 -11.17 -9.11
C GLY A 232 2.75 -10.84 -9.90
N SER A 233 2.60 -9.60 -10.36
CA SER A 233 1.50 -9.19 -11.24
C SER A 233 1.54 -9.86 -12.62
N ASP A 234 2.73 -10.19 -13.15
CA ASP A 234 2.90 -10.78 -14.49
C ASP A 234 2.42 -12.24 -14.56
N PHE A 235 2.17 -12.85 -13.40
CA PHE A 235 1.62 -14.18 -13.24
C PHE A 235 0.10 -14.22 -13.16
N VAL A 236 -0.59 -13.07 -13.08
CA VAL A 236 -2.05 -12.97 -12.97
C VAL A 236 -2.64 -12.46 -14.28
N GLU A 237 -3.23 -13.35 -15.06
CA GLU A 237 -3.86 -13.03 -16.35
C GLU A 237 -5.35 -13.39 -16.40
N MET A 238 -6.05 -12.86 -17.41
CA MET A 238 -7.48 -13.17 -17.67
C MET A 238 -7.71 -14.61 -18.15
N PHE A 239 -6.65 -15.34 -18.51
CA PHE A 239 -6.72 -16.68 -19.09
C PHE A 239 -6.16 -17.73 -18.12
N VAL A 240 -7.05 -18.60 -17.63
CA VAL A 240 -6.71 -19.71 -16.73
C VAL A 240 -5.57 -20.55 -17.30
N GLY A 241 -4.54 -20.78 -16.48
CA GLY A 241 -3.37 -21.61 -16.82
C GLY A 241 -2.21 -20.89 -17.52
N VAL A 242 -2.36 -19.62 -17.93
CA VAL A 242 -1.24 -18.85 -18.52
C VAL A 242 -0.16 -18.55 -17.48
N GLY A 243 -0.55 -18.05 -16.29
CA GLY A 243 0.38 -17.83 -15.17
C GLY A 243 1.15 -19.10 -14.80
N ALA A 244 0.46 -20.24 -14.66
CA ALA A 244 1.09 -21.53 -14.41
C ALA A 244 2.07 -21.97 -15.52
N SER A 245 1.82 -21.65 -16.80
CA SER A 245 2.81 -21.90 -17.86
C SER A 245 4.04 -21.02 -17.72
N ARG A 246 3.87 -19.72 -17.41
CA ARG A 246 4.98 -18.78 -17.18
C ARG A 246 5.88 -19.22 -16.03
N VAL A 247 5.31 -19.76 -14.95
CA VAL A 247 6.07 -20.34 -13.83
C VAL A 247 6.96 -21.49 -14.33
N ARG A 248 6.43 -22.46 -15.10
CA ARG A 248 7.25 -23.57 -15.64
C ARG A 248 8.35 -23.06 -16.56
N ASP A 249 8.02 -22.16 -17.49
CA ASP A 249 8.96 -21.58 -18.46
C ASP A 249 10.12 -20.84 -17.74
N LEU A 250 9.83 -20.14 -16.63
CA LEU A 250 10.80 -19.48 -15.76
C LEU A 250 11.75 -20.48 -15.08
N PHE A 251 11.19 -21.52 -14.45
CA PHE A 251 11.99 -22.53 -13.77
C PHE A 251 12.82 -23.38 -14.73
N GLU A 252 12.33 -23.66 -15.95
CA GLU A 252 13.12 -24.35 -16.97
C GLU A 252 14.33 -23.50 -17.41
N GLN A 253 14.13 -22.20 -17.63
CA GLN A 253 15.21 -21.27 -17.97
C GLN A 253 16.23 -21.10 -16.82
N ALA A 254 15.78 -21.03 -15.57
CA ALA A 254 16.67 -20.99 -14.41
C ALA A 254 17.51 -22.28 -14.29
N LYS A 255 16.90 -23.47 -14.47
CA LYS A 255 17.62 -24.76 -14.48
C LYS A 255 18.69 -24.85 -15.58
N GLN A 256 18.47 -24.22 -16.72
CA GLN A 256 19.46 -24.14 -17.82
C GLN A 256 20.59 -23.13 -17.57
N ASN A 257 20.45 -22.21 -16.61
CA ASN A 257 21.39 -21.13 -16.33
C ASN A 257 21.94 -21.15 -14.91
N ALA A 258 21.84 -22.30 -14.22
CA ALA A 258 22.35 -22.47 -12.86
C ALA A 258 23.89 -22.41 -12.78
N PRO A 259 24.47 -21.84 -11.70
CA PRO A 259 23.81 -21.21 -10.56
C PRO A 259 23.21 -19.84 -10.92
N CYS A 260 22.02 -19.52 -10.39
CA CYS A 260 21.32 -18.25 -10.66
C CYS A 260 20.33 -17.87 -9.55
N ILE A 261 19.89 -16.60 -9.58
CA ILE A 261 18.85 -16.08 -8.68
C ILE A 261 17.57 -15.81 -9.47
N ILE A 262 16.43 -16.28 -8.94
CA ILE A 262 15.09 -15.92 -9.40
C ILE A 262 14.50 -14.91 -8.41
N PHE A 263 14.29 -13.67 -8.83
CA PHE A 263 13.61 -12.64 -8.07
C PHE A 263 12.15 -12.48 -8.49
N VAL A 264 11.25 -12.52 -7.52
CA VAL A 264 9.81 -12.26 -7.70
C VAL A 264 9.41 -11.06 -6.84
N ASP A 265 9.19 -9.91 -7.48
CA ASP A 265 8.63 -8.73 -6.79
C ASP A 265 7.12 -8.89 -6.57
N GLU A 266 6.53 -8.15 -5.63
CA GLU A 266 5.08 -8.18 -5.34
C GLU A 266 4.48 -9.61 -5.27
N ILE A 267 5.15 -10.53 -4.57
CA ILE A 267 4.72 -11.96 -4.49
C ILE A 267 3.30 -12.12 -3.94
N ASP A 268 2.79 -11.15 -3.17
CA ASP A 268 1.42 -11.09 -2.67
C ASP A 268 0.34 -10.96 -3.78
N ALA A 269 0.71 -10.60 -5.01
CA ALA A 269 -0.20 -10.67 -6.16
C ALA A 269 -0.66 -12.12 -6.46
N VAL A 270 0.23 -13.11 -6.36
CA VAL A 270 -0.09 -14.55 -6.54
C VAL A 270 -0.23 -15.31 -5.23
N GLY A 271 0.50 -14.88 -4.20
CA GLY A 271 0.61 -15.56 -2.92
C GLY A 271 -0.50 -15.24 -1.93
N ARG A 272 -1.52 -14.44 -2.28
CA ARG A 272 -2.56 -14.03 -1.33
C ARG A 272 -3.38 -15.21 -0.81
N GLN A 273 -3.54 -15.30 0.50
CA GLN A 273 -4.40 -16.28 1.16
C GLN A 273 -5.87 -16.13 0.70
N ARG A 274 -6.56 -17.27 0.55
CA ARG A 274 -7.97 -17.36 0.15
C ARG A 274 -8.89 -16.42 0.95
N GLY A 275 -9.49 -15.46 0.26
CA GLY A 275 -10.67 -14.75 0.75
C GLY A 275 -11.95 -15.54 0.48
N ALA A 276 -12.97 -15.42 1.32
CA ALA A 276 -14.28 -16.04 1.11
C ALA A 276 -15.13 -15.29 0.04
N GLY A 277 -14.52 -14.97 -1.09
CA GLY A 277 -15.15 -14.24 -2.20
C GLY A 277 -15.85 -15.19 -3.16
N VAL A 278 -17.19 -15.15 -3.20
CA VAL A 278 -18.00 -15.91 -4.16
C VAL A 278 -17.85 -15.29 -5.56
N GLY A 279 -16.84 -15.74 -6.30
CA GLY A 279 -16.56 -15.29 -7.66
C GLY A 279 -15.34 -15.98 -8.29
N GLY A 280 -15.48 -16.43 -9.53
CA GLY A 280 -14.51 -17.27 -10.27
C GLY A 280 -13.22 -16.58 -10.72
N GLY A 281 -12.74 -15.57 -9.99
CA GLY A 281 -11.41 -14.96 -10.20
C GLY A 281 -10.29 -15.65 -9.42
N HIS A 282 -10.60 -16.68 -8.62
CA HIS A 282 -9.64 -17.38 -7.77
C HIS A 282 -8.86 -18.48 -8.51
N ASP A 283 -9.49 -19.18 -9.45
CA ASP A 283 -8.97 -20.41 -10.07
C ASP A 283 -7.60 -20.22 -10.76
N GLU A 284 -7.39 -19.08 -11.42
CA GLU A 284 -6.15 -18.76 -12.12
C GLU A 284 -5.00 -18.47 -11.15
N ARG A 285 -5.25 -17.66 -10.11
CA ARG A 285 -4.25 -17.35 -9.07
C ARG A 285 -3.89 -18.59 -8.28
N GLU A 286 -4.89 -19.39 -7.87
CA GLU A 286 -4.65 -20.65 -7.15
C GLU A 286 -3.88 -21.66 -8.01
N GLN A 287 -4.19 -21.80 -9.29
CA GLN A 287 -3.44 -22.69 -10.18
C GLN A 287 -1.98 -22.24 -10.32
N THR A 288 -1.74 -20.95 -10.46
CA THR A 288 -0.39 -20.39 -10.62
C THR A 288 0.41 -20.47 -9.31
N LEU A 289 -0.21 -20.19 -8.17
CA LEU A 289 0.38 -20.39 -6.84
C LEU A 289 0.75 -21.86 -6.61
N ASN A 290 -0.17 -22.80 -6.86
CA ASN A 290 0.12 -24.22 -6.71
C ASN A 290 1.24 -24.69 -7.66
N GLN A 291 1.31 -24.15 -8.88
CA GLN A 291 2.40 -24.45 -9.80
C GLN A 291 3.76 -23.91 -9.31
N LEU A 292 3.80 -22.73 -8.69
CA LEU A 292 4.99 -22.18 -8.04
C LEU A 292 5.45 -23.09 -6.88
N LEU A 293 4.53 -23.50 -6.02
CA LEU A 293 4.82 -24.43 -4.91
C LEU A 293 5.38 -25.78 -5.42
N VAL A 294 4.82 -26.33 -6.50
CA VAL A 294 5.29 -27.59 -7.12
C VAL A 294 6.71 -27.44 -7.70
N GLU A 295 7.02 -26.33 -8.36
CA GLU A 295 8.39 -26.10 -8.86
C GLU A 295 9.38 -25.89 -7.71
N MET A 296 9.01 -25.12 -6.67
CA MET A 296 9.85 -24.92 -5.47
C MET A 296 10.17 -26.24 -4.75
N ASP A 297 9.16 -27.10 -4.57
CA ASP A 297 9.36 -28.42 -3.98
C ASP A 297 10.20 -29.33 -4.91
N GLY A 298 10.04 -29.19 -6.23
CA GLY A 298 10.61 -30.04 -7.27
C GLY A 298 12.11 -29.89 -7.57
N PHE A 299 12.75 -28.75 -7.29
CA PHE A 299 14.20 -28.62 -7.47
C PHE A 299 14.99 -29.05 -6.21
N GLY A 300 16.11 -29.75 -6.43
CA GLY A 300 16.99 -30.19 -5.34
C GLY A 300 17.98 -29.09 -4.93
N ALA A 301 18.29 -28.99 -3.63
CA ALA A 301 19.22 -27.98 -3.08
C ALA A 301 20.64 -27.97 -3.69
N ARG A 302 21.01 -29.02 -4.43
CA ARG A 302 22.28 -29.11 -5.17
C ARG A 302 22.28 -28.36 -6.51
N GLN A 303 21.13 -27.87 -6.99
CA GLN A 303 21.02 -27.21 -8.31
C GLN A 303 21.51 -25.76 -8.32
N GLY A 304 21.86 -25.15 -7.18
CA GLY A 304 22.43 -23.79 -7.14
C GLY A 304 21.46 -22.68 -7.59
N ILE A 305 20.16 -22.93 -7.48
CA ILE A 305 19.09 -21.95 -7.78
C ILE A 305 18.56 -21.44 -6.44
N ILE A 306 18.54 -20.12 -6.26
CA ILE A 306 17.94 -19.47 -5.10
C ILE A 306 16.75 -18.63 -5.58
N MET A 307 15.61 -18.77 -4.91
CA MET A 307 14.49 -17.87 -5.10
C MET A 307 14.53 -16.75 -4.06
N ILE A 308 14.39 -15.50 -4.48
CA ILE A 308 14.19 -14.35 -3.59
C ILE A 308 12.83 -13.74 -3.96
N ALA A 309 11.97 -13.53 -2.97
CA ALA A 309 10.70 -12.84 -3.18
C ALA A 309 10.65 -11.55 -2.36
N ALA A 310 9.98 -10.53 -2.86
CA ALA A 310 9.71 -9.30 -2.12
C ALA A 310 8.20 -9.12 -1.89
N THR A 311 7.83 -8.67 -0.69
CA THR A 311 6.46 -8.23 -0.38
C THR A 311 6.47 -6.98 0.50
N ASN A 312 5.41 -6.19 0.40
CA ASN A 312 5.08 -5.14 1.36
C ASN A 312 4.06 -5.61 2.42
N ARG A 313 3.48 -6.80 2.24
CA ARG A 313 2.37 -7.35 3.02
C ARG A 313 2.57 -8.85 3.32
N PRO A 314 3.45 -9.21 4.28
CA PRO A 314 3.63 -10.60 4.68
C PRO A 314 2.38 -11.19 5.36
N ASP A 315 1.50 -10.33 5.90
CA ASP A 315 0.25 -10.66 6.59
C ASP A 315 -0.78 -11.37 5.72
N ILE A 316 -0.83 -11.06 4.42
CA ILE A 316 -1.82 -11.64 3.49
C ILE A 316 -1.30 -12.85 2.71
N LEU A 317 -0.06 -13.28 2.92
CA LEU A 317 0.52 -14.42 2.19
C LEU A 317 -0.04 -15.76 2.69
N ASP A 318 -0.26 -16.70 1.77
CA ASP A 318 -0.64 -18.06 2.10
C ASP A 318 0.47 -18.71 2.94
N PRO A 319 0.17 -19.19 4.17
CA PRO A 319 1.14 -19.85 5.03
C PRO A 319 1.81 -21.09 4.40
N ALA A 320 1.30 -21.61 3.29
CA ALA A 320 1.95 -22.65 2.49
C ALA A 320 3.26 -22.18 1.83
N LEU A 321 3.41 -20.90 1.49
CA LEU A 321 4.65 -20.33 0.94
C LEU A 321 5.78 -20.29 1.98
N LEU A 322 5.42 -20.01 3.24
CA LEU A 322 6.35 -19.83 4.37
C LEU A 322 6.79 -21.15 5.03
N ARG A 323 6.50 -22.31 4.42
CA ARG A 323 6.85 -23.62 5.00
C ARG A 323 8.32 -23.98 4.72
N PRO A 324 9.00 -24.71 5.62
CA PRO A 324 10.38 -25.17 5.40
C PRO A 324 10.56 -25.86 4.05
N GLY A 325 11.62 -25.49 3.31
CA GLY A 325 11.87 -25.94 1.95
C GLY A 325 11.20 -25.11 0.84
N ARG A 326 10.53 -24.01 1.18
CA ARG A 326 10.00 -23.00 0.25
C ARG A 326 10.62 -21.63 0.58
N PHE A 327 9.87 -20.66 1.10
CA PHE A 327 10.43 -19.44 1.67
C PHE A 327 10.77 -19.68 3.15
N ASP A 328 11.93 -20.32 3.38
CA ASP A 328 12.38 -20.77 4.69
C ASP A 328 13.27 -19.77 5.43
N ARG A 329 13.91 -18.81 4.72
CA ARG A 329 14.46 -17.60 5.35
C ARG A 329 13.49 -16.43 5.14
N GLN A 330 13.26 -15.64 6.18
CA GLN A 330 12.48 -14.40 6.11
C GLN A 330 13.36 -13.27 6.65
N VAL A 331 13.68 -12.29 5.81
CA VAL A 331 14.59 -11.18 6.14
C VAL A 331 13.76 -9.90 6.19
N PRO A 332 13.61 -9.25 7.36
CA PRO A 332 12.96 -7.96 7.46
C PRO A 332 13.85 -6.87 6.83
N VAL A 333 13.28 -6.07 5.94
CA VAL A 333 13.94 -4.90 5.31
C VAL A 333 13.14 -3.65 5.68
N GLY A 334 13.43 -3.16 6.88
CA GLY A 334 12.75 -2.01 7.50
C GLY A 334 13.17 -0.65 6.92
N ASN A 335 12.67 0.42 7.53
CA ASN A 335 13.18 1.77 7.28
C ASN A 335 14.53 1.95 7.98
N ALA A 336 15.47 2.64 7.34
CA ALA A 336 16.79 2.89 7.87
C ALA A 336 16.77 3.79 9.13
N ASP A 337 17.67 3.50 10.07
CA ASP A 337 17.95 4.31 11.25
C ASP A 337 18.69 5.62 10.89
N LEU A 338 19.01 6.45 11.89
CA LEU A 338 19.74 7.70 11.69
C LEU A 338 21.09 7.49 10.97
N ALA A 339 21.86 6.43 11.28
CA ALA A 339 23.13 6.16 10.62
C ALA A 339 22.94 5.68 9.17
N GLY A 340 21.99 4.78 8.96
CA GLY A 340 21.60 4.26 7.65
C GLY A 340 21.05 5.35 6.72
N ARG A 341 20.15 6.23 7.21
CA ARG A 341 19.64 7.38 6.43
C ARG A 341 20.77 8.32 6.00
N ARG A 342 21.73 8.60 6.89
CA ARG A 342 22.94 9.37 6.56
C ARG A 342 23.76 8.69 5.46
N ALA A 343 23.93 7.36 5.53
CA ALA A 343 24.65 6.60 4.52
C ALA A 343 23.91 6.58 3.16
N ILE A 344 22.59 6.37 3.15
CA ILE A 344 21.74 6.45 1.94
C ILE A 344 21.81 7.84 1.31
N LEU A 345 21.68 8.91 2.10
CA LEU A 345 21.81 10.30 1.61
C LEU A 345 23.19 10.56 1.00
N ARG A 346 24.27 10.02 1.59
CA ARG A 346 25.62 10.09 1.02
C ARG A 346 25.71 9.36 -0.32
N VAL A 347 25.21 8.12 -0.43
CA VAL A 347 25.20 7.36 -1.69
C VAL A 347 24.46 8.12 -2.79
N HIS A 348 23.25 8.65 -2.52
CA HIS A 348 22.47 9.37 -3.52
C HIS A 348 22.95 10.80 -3.83
N SER A 349 23.84 11.38 -3.02
CA SER A 349 24.48 12.67 -3.31
C SER A 349 25.83 12.54 -4.02
N GLN A 350 26.42 11.34 -4.11
CA GLN A 350 27.60 11.11 -4.95
C GLN A 350 27.32 11.52 -6.41
N GLY A 351 28.26 12.25 -7.01
CA GLY A 351 28.15 12.76 -8.37
C GLY A 351 27.21 13.97 -8.55
N LYS A 352 26.55 14.48 -7.49
CA LYS A 352 25.74 15.70 -7.56
C LYS A 352 26.53 16.93 -7.09
N PRO A 353 26.35 18.10 -7.73
CA PRO A 353 27.03 19.33 -7.32
C PRO A 353 26.35 19.94 -6.08
N LEU A 354 26.82 19.59 -4.89
CA LEU A 354 26.41 20.22 -3.63
C LEU A 354 27.20 21.52 -3.39
N ALA A 355 26.58 22.50 -2.75
CA ALA A 355 27.27 23.67 -2.21
C ALA A 355 28.12 23.28 -0.96
N PRO A 356 29.24 23.97 -0.69
CA PRO A 356 30.19 23.57 0.35
C PRO A 356 29.68 23.77 1.79
N ASP A 357 28.58 24.49 1.97
CA ASP A 357 27.89 24.71 3.24
C ASP A 357 26.83 23.64 3.55
N VAL A 358 26.58 22.68 2.64
CA VAL A 358 25.50 21.68 2.78
C VAL A 358 25.72 20.76 3.98
N ASP A 359 24.75 20.74 4.89
CA ASP A 359 24.75 19.89 6.08
C ASP A 359 23.76 18.71 5.91
N LEU A 360 24.29 17.58 5.44
CA LEU A 360 23.55 16.33 5.33
C LEU A 360 23.17 15.72 6.69
N ASP A 361 23.84 16.07 7.78
CA ASP A 361 23.53 15.54 9.12
C ASP A 361 22.29 16.22 9.71
N SER A 362 22.14 17.54 9.54
CA SER A 362 20.89 18.24 9.82
C SER A 362 19.74 17.73 8.95
N LEU A 363 20.00 17.45 7.67
CA LEU A 363 19.00 16.85 6.76
C LEU A 363 18.55 15.47 7.25
N THR A 364 19.49 14.60 7.64
CA THR A 364 19.23 13.22 8.10
C THR A 364 18.27 13.17 9.30
N LYS A 365 18.39 14.14 10.22
CA LYS A 365 17.48 14.28 11.37
C LYS A 365 16.06 14.65 10.94
N ARG A 366 15.91 15.47 9.88
CA ARG A 366 14.58 15.87 9.37
C ARG A 366 13.85 14.78 8.60
N THR A 367 14.56 13.75 8.11
CA THR A 367 13.99 12.68 7.28
C THR A 367 13.64 11.40 8.08
N VAL A 368 13.28 11.54 9.36
CA VAL A 368 12.84 10.40 10.21
C VAL A 368 11.65 9.69 9.57
N GLY A 369 11.71 8.36 9.51
CA GLY A 369 10.64 7.52 8.94
C GLY A 369 10.54 7.48 7.41
N MET A 370 11.37 8.25 6.68
CA MET A 370 11.48 8.14 5.22
C MET A 370 12.13 6.82 4.80
N SER A 371 11.65 6.22 3.70
CA SER A 371 12.28 5.06 3.07
C SER A 371 13.52 5.48 2.26
N GLY A 372 14.37 4.52 1.88
CA GLY A 372 15.53 4.80 1.02
C GLY A 372 15.15 5.44 -0.32
N ALA A 373 14.02 5.03 -0.91
CA ALA A 373 13.46 5.63 -2.11
C ALA A 373 13.00 7.08 -1.90
N ASP A 374 12.44 7.42 -0.73
CA ASP A 374 12.06 8.79 -0.40
C ASP A 374 13.28 9.70 -0.25
N LEU A 375 14.36 9.20 0.39
CA LEU A 375 15.65 9.92 0.49
C LEU A 375 16.27 10.16 -0.89
N ALA A 376 16.27 9.15 -1.76
CA ALA A 376 16.70 9.29 -3.15
C ALA A 376 15.87 10.36 -3.90
N ASN A 377 14.56 10.39 -3.63
CA ASN A 377 13.63 11.37 -4.21
C ASN A 377 13.87 12.79 -3.68
N VAL A 378 14.13 12.98 -2.38
CA VAL A 378 14.52 14.28 -1.79
C VAL A 378 15.77 14.83 -2.50
N ILE A 379 16.82 14.02 -2.63
CA ILE A 379 18.06 14.40 -3.30
C ILE A 379 17.86 14.61 -4.81
N ASN A 380 16.81 14.05 -5.41
CA ASN A 380 16.41 14.31 -6.80
C ASN A 380 15.61 15.62 -6.96
N GLU A 381 14.59 15.83 -6.14
CA GLU A 381 13.78 17.05 -6.15
C GLU A 381 14.64 18.29 -5.82
N ALA A 382 15.61 18.20 -4.91
CA ALA A 382 16.55 19.29 -4.63
C ALA A 382 17.35 19.70 -5.89
N ALA A 383 17.79 18.73 -6.69
CA ALA A 383 18.46 18.99 -7.97
C ALA A 383 17.51 19.60 -9.01
N LEU A 384 16.25 19.13 -9.07
CA LEU A 384 15.22 19.67 -9.98
C LEU A 384 14.77 21.08 -9.60
N LEU A 385 14.73 21.41 -8.31
CA LEU A 385 14.48 22.76 -7.80
C LEU A 385 15.62 23.70 -8.17
N THR A 386 16.86 23.30 -7.86
CA THR A 386 18.08 24.03 -8.23
C THR A 386 18.12 24.33 -9.74
N ALA A 387 17.87 23.33 -10.59
CA ALA A 387 17.85 23.48 -12.04
C ALA A 387 16.70 24.40 -12.53
N ARG A 388 15.54 24.39 -11.86
CA ARG A 388 14.40 25.26 -12.18
C ARG A 388 14.69 26.74 -11.89
N GLU A 389 15.51 27.00 -10.87
CA GLU A 389 15.96 28.34 -10.49
C GLU A 389 17.24 28.76 -11.24
N ALA A 390 17.65 27.96 -12.24
CA ALA A 390 18.89 28.14 -13.02
C ALA A 390 20.18 28.15 -12.17
N GLY A 391 20.13 27.55 -10.97
CA GLY A 391 21.29 27.33 -10.11
C GLY A 391 22.19 26.20 -10.62
N THR A 392 23.47 26.26 -10.24
CA THR A 392 24.49 25.26 -10.61
C THR A 392 24.93 24.36 -9.44
N LEU A 393 24.70 24.79 -8.20
CA LEU A 393 25.01 24.06 -6.97
C LEU A 393 23.74 23.90 -6.13
N ILE A 394 23.51 22.70 -5.60
CA ILE A 394 22.38 22.39 -4.71
C ILE A 394 22.71 22.95 -3.32
N THR A 395 21.88 23.87 -2.82
CA THR A 395 22.03 24.52 -1.52
C THR A 395 21.27 23.79 -0.40
N ASN A 396 21.54 24.14 0.85
CA ASN A 396 20.72 23.70 1.99
C ASN A 396 19.24 24.05 1.80
N GLU A 397 18.92 25.26 1.36
CA GLU A 397 17.54 25.71 1.13
C GLU A 397 16.80 24.83 0.10
N ALA A 398 17.48 24.42 -0.98
CA ALA A 398 16.92 23.52 -1.98
C ALA A 398 16.66 22.10 -1.43
N LEU A 399 17.53 21.62 -0.53
CA LEU A 399 17.34 20.34 0.19
C LEU A 399 16.20 20.42 1.21
N GLU A 400 16.09 21.52 1.96
CA GLU A 400 15.00 21.75 2.90
C GLU A 400 13.64 21.86 2.20
N GLU A 401 13.56 22.61 1.10
CA GLU A 401 12.35 22.69 0.26
C GLU A 401 12.01 21.34 -0.39
N ALA A 402 13.00 20.52 -0.75
CA ALA A 402 12.78 19.18 -1.28
C ALA A 402 12.19 18.23 -0.23
N VAL A 403 12.66 18.24 1.02
CA VAL A 403 12.05 17.48 2.13
C VAL A 403 10.59 17.90 2.33
N ASP A 404 10.34 19.20 2.48
CA ASP A 404 8.98 19.72 2.66
C ASP A 404 8.06 19.35 1.48
N ARG A 405 8.61 19.25 0.27
CA ARG A 405 7.90 18.93 -0.98
C ARG A 405 7.62 17.44 -1.14
N VAL A 406 8.50 16.56 -0.65
CA VAL A 406 8.26 15.11 -0.60
C VAL A 406 7.21 14.76 0.47
N ILE A 407 7.23 15.43 1.63
CA ILE A 407 6.25 15.21 2.70
C ILE A 407 4.88 15.84 2.36
N GLY A 408 4.83 17.15 2.14
CA GLY A 408 3.58 17.93 2.03
C GLY A 408 3.13 18.23 0.59
N GLY A 409 3.94 17.89 -0.40
CA GLY A 409 3.71 18.28 -1.79
C GLY A 409 4.11 19.72 -2.11
N PRO A 410 3.82 20.20 -3.34
CA PRO A 410 4.21 21.54 -3.79
C PRO A 410 3.46 22.67 -3.06
N ARG A 411 4.16 23.79 -2.82
CA ARG A 411 3.58 25.04 -2.29
C ARG A 411 2.44 25.57 -3.17
N ARG A 412 1.33 25.98 -2.57
CA ARG A 412 0.13 26.48 -3.26
C ARG A 412 0.24 27.98 -3.58
N LYS A 413 1.00 28.34 -4.62
CA LYS A 413 1.22 29.75 -5.02
C LYS A 413 -0.01 30.49 -5.61
N SER A 414 -1.12 29.79 -5.88
CA SER A 414 -2.28 30.36 -6.60
C SER A 414 -3.49 30.73 -5.73
N ARG A 415 -3.51 30.36 -4.44
CA ARG A 415 -4.58 30.77 -3.51
C ARG A 415 -4.25 32.15 -2.97
N ILE A 416 -5.10 33.14 -3.26
CA ILE A 416 -5.09 34.41 -2.55
C ILE A 416 -5.63 34.13 -1.15
N ILE A 417 -4.82 34.39 -0.13
CA ILE A 417 -5.16 34.27 1.29
C ILE A 417 -5.47 35.67 1.80
N SER A 418 -6.52 35.84 2.60
CA SER A 418 -6.83 37.17 3.16
C SER A 418 -5.86 37.52 4.29
N GLU A 419 -5.58 38.81 4.53
CA GLU A 419 -4.70 39.24 5.65
C GLU A 419 -5.19 38.74 7.01
N LEU A 420 -6.51 38.65 7.22
CA LEU A 420 -7.10 38.08 8.43
C LEU A 420 -6.83 36.57 8.54
N GLU A 421 -7.03 35.82 7.46
CA GLU A 421 -6.73 34.38 7.40
C GLU A 421 -5.23 34.09 7.57
N LYS A 422 -4.36 34.94 6.98
CA LYS A 422 -2.90 34.87 7.18
C LYS A 422 -2.53 35.15 8.65
N LYS A 423 -3.15 36.16 9.28
CA LYS A 423 -2.97 36.49 10.70
C LYS A 423 -3.44 35.35 11.61
N ILE A 424 -4.65 34.81 11.40
CA ILE A 424 -5.17 33.69 12.18
C ILE A 424 -4.22 32.49 12.05
N THR A 425 -3.79 32.14 10.83
CA THR A 425 -2.84 31.05 10.60
C THR A 425 -1.49 31.31 11.30
N ALA A 426 -0.96 32.53 11.27
CA ALA A 426 0.29 32.85 11.98
C ALA A 426 0.17 32.67 13.50
N TYR A 427 -0.95 33.07 14.10
CA TYR A 427 -1.24 32.81 15.52
C TYR A 427 -1.44 31.32 15.81
N TYR A 428 -2.14 30.59 14.94
CA TYR A 428 -2.35 29.15 15.03
C TYR A 428 -1.02 28.39 15.10
N GLU A 429 -0.14 28.61 14.13
CA GLU A 429 1.17 27.96 14.05
C GLU A 429 2.12 28.40 15.18
N SER A 430 2.03 29.66 15.60
CA SER A 430 2.77 30.17 16.77
C SER A 430 2.28 29.53 18.07
N GLY A 431 0.98 29.24 18.18
CA GLY A 431 0.37 28.52 19.30
C GLY A 431 0.94 27.11 19.47
N HIS A 432 0.96 26.31 18.40
CA HIS A 432 1.63 25.00 18.40
C HIS A 432 3.10 25.11 18.79
N THR A 433 3.81 26.07 18.18
CA THR A 433 5.25 26.26 18.37
C THR A 433 5.58 26.61 19.82
N LEU A 434 4.89 27.60 20.41
CA LEU A 434 5.12 28.06 21.78
C LEU A 434 4.67 27.02 22.82
N ALA A 435 3.50 26.40 22.64
CA ALA A 435 3.04 25.32 23.52
C ALA A 435 4.04 24.15 23.54
N GLY A 436 4.54 23.74 22.37
CA GLY A 436 5.58 22.73 22.28
C GLY A 436 6.94 23.17 22.85
N TRP A 437 7.30 24.43 22.67
CA TRP A 437 8.54 24.99 23.19
C TRP A 437 8.58 25.07 24.72
N ALA A 438 7.45 25.31 25.39
CA ALA A 438 7.38 25.31 26.85
C ALA A 438 7.44 23.90 27.47
N MET A 439 7.08 22.83 26.74
CA MET A 439 7.04 21.47 27.28
C MET A 439 8.44 20.82 27.39
N PRO A 440 8.82 20.21 28.53
CA PRO A 440 10.16 19.65 28.74
C PRO A 440 10.37 18.31 28.01
N ASP A 441 9.31 17.51 27.88
CA ASP A 441 9.36 16.17 27.29
C ASP A 441 8.93 16.12 25.82
N LEU A 442 8.72 17.27 25.17
CA LEU A 442 8.45 17.29 23.74
C LEU A 442 9.74 17.27 22.93
N THR A 443 9.71 16.53 21.83
CA THR A 443 10.62 16.70 20.69
C THR A 443 10.79 18.19 20.33
N PRO A 444 12.03 18.70 20.16
CA PRO A 444 12.25 20.11 19.80
C PRO A 444 11.54 20.53 18.51
N VAL A 445 10.89 21.71 18.54
CA VAL A 445 10.33 22.33 17.33
C VAL A 445 11.47 22.89 16.50
N TYR A 446 11.61 22.42 15.26
CA TYR A 446 12.72 22.77 14.37
C TYR A 446 12.35 23.86 13.36
N LYS A 447 11.09 23.92 12.93
CA LYS A 447 10.62 24.83 11.89
C LYS A 447 9.14 25.12 12.08
N VAL A 448 8.71 26.33 11.74
CA VAL A 448 7.29 26.70 11.65
C VAL A 448 7.06 27.49 10.36
N THR A 449 5.95 27.25 9.68
CA THR A 449 5.61 27.93 8.43
C THR A 449 4.11 28.11 8.27
N ILE A 450 3.70 29.26 7.71
CA ILE A 450 2.30 29.54 7.34
C ILE A 450 2.03 29.22 5.85
N LEU A 451 3.01 28.66 5.13
CA LEU A 451 2.89 28.37 3.71
C LEU A 451 2.16 27.04 3.45
N ALA A 452 0.93 27.13 2.96
CA ALA A 452 0.11 25.98 2.61
C ALA A 452 0.74 25.05 1.55
N ARG A 453 0.76 23.74 1.85
CA ARG A 453 1.28 22.67 0.96
C ARG A 453 0.22 21.58 0.77
N GLY A 454 0.03 21.13 -0.47
CA GLY A 454 -0.86 20.00 -0.77
C GLY A 454 -2.28 20.17 -0.20
N ARG A 455 -2.62 19.36 0.82
CA ARG A 455 -3.90 19.39 1.53
C ARG A 455 -3.85 20.08 2.91
N THR A 456 -2.67 20.39 3.44
CA THR A 456 -2.47 21.01 4.75
C THR A 456 -2.28 22.53 4.64
N GLY A 457 -2.51 23.23 5.76
CA GLY A 457 -2.28 24.67 5.90
C GLY A 457 -0.81 24.98 6.20
N GLY A 458 -0.59 25.90 7.14
CA GLY A 458 0.69 25.96 7.84
C GLY A 458 1.00 24.65 8.58
N HIS A 459 2.19 24.58 9.17
CA HIS A 459 2.52 23.58 10.18
C HIS A 459 3.78 23.98 10.98
N ALA A 460 3.79 23.61 12.26
CA ALA A 460 4.98 23.50 13.08
C ALA A 460 5.55 22.07 13.03
N LEU A 461 6.83 21.94 12.69
CA LEU A 461 7.55 20.67 12.55
C LEU A 461 8.45 20.41 13.75
N ALA A 462 8.07 19.44 14.58
CA ALA A 462 8.92 18.88 15.63
C ALA A 462 9.79 17.74 15.07
N VAL A 463 11.11 17.77 15.31
CA VAL A 463 12.07 16.83 14.72
C VAL A 463 12.79 16.04 15.82
N PRO A 464 12.63 14.71 15.91
CA PRO A 464 13.34 13.88 16.88
C PRO A 464 14.86 14.03 16.73
N GLU A 465 15.57 14.18 17.85
CA GLU A 465 17.04 14.18 17.85
C GLU A 465 17.60 12.74 17.77
N ASP A 466 16.83 11.76 18.27
CA ASP A 466 17.10 10.32 18.24
C ASP A 466 15.91 9.53 17.67
N ASP A 467 16.17 8.40 17.01
CA ASP A 467 15.15 7.46 16.53
C ASP A 467 14.58 6.61 17.69
N LYS A 468 13.77 7.22 18.55
CA LYS A 468 13.07 6.52 19.65
C LYS A 468 11.89 5.68 19.13
N SER A 469 11.91 4.39 19.41
CA SER A 469 10.78 3.47 19.13
C SER A 469 9.68 3.48 20.21
N MET A 470 10.01 3.88 21.43
CA MET A 470 9.09 3.91 22.58
C MET A 470 8.85 5.36 23.04
N MET A 471 7.63 5.63 23.54
CA MET A 471 7.26 6.93 24.10
C MET A 471 6.67 6.74 25.50
N THR A 472 7.06 7.62 26.41
CA THR A 472 6.55 7.70 27.78
C THR A 472 5.18 8.39 27.83
N ARG A 473 4.44 8.19 28.93
CA ARG A 473 3.18 8.91 29.19
C ARG A 473 3.36 10.43 29.11
N SER A 474 4.48 10.95 29.64
CA SER A 474 4.78 12.39 29.63
C SER A 474 5.09 12.92 28.22
N GLU A 475 5.84 12.18 27.40
CA GLU A 475 6.06 12.53 25.98
C GLU A 475 4.75 12.51 25.17
N MET A 476 3.82 11.58 25.45
CA MET A 476 2.51 11.56 24.81
C MET A 476 1.62 12.74 25.24
N ILE A 477 1.58 13.08 26.53
CA ILE A 477 0.86 14.26 27.02
C ILE A 477 1.44 15.55 26.42
N ALA A 478 2.77 15.66 26.34
CA ALA A 478 3.41 16.81 25.70
C ALA A 478 3.00 16.96 24.21
N ARG A 479 2.78 15.85 23.50
CA ARG A 479 2.22 15.87 22.13
C ARG A 479 0.75 16.30 22.09
N LEU A 480 -0.05 15.96 23.11
CA LEU A 480 -1.42 16.48 23.23
C LEU A 480 -1.43 18.00 23.46
N VAL A 481 -0.58 18.50 24.35
CA VAL A 481 -0.41 19.96 24.60
C VAL A 481 0.02 20.67 23.32
N PHE A 482 1.00 20.10 22.58
CA PHE A 482 1.40 20.61 21.27
C PHE A 482 0.25 20.65 20.27
N ALA A 483 -0.50 19.55 20.10
CA ALA A 483 -1.63 19.46 19.16
C ALA A 483 -2.78 20.41 19.53
N MET A 484 -3.02 20.66 20.82
CA MET A 484 -4.03 21.63 21.26
C MET A 484 -3.56 23.09 21.21
N GLY A 485 -2.28 23.35 20.95
CA GLY A 485 -1.66 24.69 20.97
C GLY A 485 -2.25 25.68 19.98
N GLY A 486 -2.41 25.33 18.70
CA GLY A 486 -2.98 26.24 17.71
C GLY A 486 -4.45 26.58 18.00
N ARG A 487 -5.21 25.60 18.49
CA ARG A 487 -6.61 25.80 18.91
C ARG A 487 -6.71 26.74 20.12
N ALA A 488 -5.88 26.55 21.13
CA ALA A 488 -5.83 27.43 22.30
C ALA A 488 -5.44 28.87 21.91
N ALA A 489 -4.53 29.05 20.93
CA ALA A 489 -4.17 30.37 20.43
C ALA A 489 -5.34 31.09 19.74
N GLU A 490 -6.17 30.38 18.96
CA GLU A 490 -7.37 30.97 18.36
C GLU A 490 -8.35 31.48 19.41
N GLU A 491 -8.65 30.65 20.41
CA GLU A 491 -9.63 31.00 21.45
C GLU A 491 -9.11 32.12 22.37
N LEU A 492 -7.81 32.14 22.70
CA LEU A 492 -7.18 33.19 23.51
C LEU A 492 -7.13 34.55 22.79
N VAL A 493 -6.80 34.57 21.50
CA VAL A 493 -6.49 35.81 20.76
C VAL A 493 -7.70 36.35 19.99
N PHE A 494 -8.47 35.48 19.33
CA PHE A 494 -9.61 35.88 18.49
C PHE A 494 -10.97 35.63 19.13
N GLN A 495 -11.06 34.79 20.18
CA GLN A 495 -12.31 34.40 20.85
C GLN A 495 -13.32 33.67 19.94
N GLU A 496 -12.94 33.38 18.69
CA GLU A 496 -13.74 32.69 17.69
C GLU A 496 -12.90 31.55 17.09
N PRO A 497 -13.21 30.28 17.41
CA PRO A 497 -12.45 29.14 16.90
C PRO A 497 -12.76 28.82 15.44
N THR A 498 -11.75 28.41 14.68
CA THR A 498 -11.92 28.05 13.27
C THR A 498 -12.07 26.54 13.03
N THR A 499 -12.35 26.18 11.78
CA THR A 499 -12.35 24.79 11.30
C THR A 499 -10.95 24.26 10.97
N GLY A 500 -9.91 25.12 11.03
CA GLY A 500 -8.51 24.75 10.77
C GLY A 500 -8.01 23.64 11.70
N ALA A 501 -8.38 23.72 12.98
CA ALA A 501 -7.96 22.78 14.03
C ALA A 501 -8.50 21.34 13.90
N SER A 502 -9.28 21.02 12.88
CA SER A 502 -9.88 19.70 12.69
C SER A 502 -8.84 18.56 12.62
N SER A 503 -7.72 18.77 11.94
CA SER A 503 -6.66 17.74 11.82
C SER A 503 -5.90 17.50 13.13
N ASP A 504 -5.74 18.54 13.96
CA ASP A 504 -5.01 18.46 15.22
C ASP A 504 -5.87 17.88 16.33
N ILE A 505 -7.18 18.18 16.33
CA ILE A 505 -8.18 17.52 17.17
C ILE A 505 -8.27 16.02 16.82
N GLU A 506 -8.22 15.64 15.53
CA GLU A 506 -8.18 14.23 15.12
C GLU A 506 -6.92 13.52 15.65
N GLN A 507 -5.74 14.14 15.48
CA GLN A 507 -4.47 13.60 15.98
C GLN A 507 -4.44 13.49 17.51
N ALA A 508 -4.86 14.54 18.23
CA ALA A 508 -4.95 14.54 19.69
C ALA A 508 -5.92 13.45 20.18
N THR A 509 -7.08 13.32 19.55
CA THR A 509 -8.07 12.27 19.88
C THR A 509 -7.51 10.88 19.63
N LYS A 510 -6.77 10.67 18.55
CA LYS A 510 -6.12 9.39 18.25
C LYS A 510 -5.05 9.04 19.27
N ILE A 511 -4.19 9.99 19.65
CA ILE A 511 -3.14 9.80 20.68
C ILE A 511 -3.80 9.50 22.03
N ALA A 512 -4.76 10.33 22.47
CA ALA A 512 -5.45 10.14 23.74
C ALA A 512 -6.22 8.81 23.79
N ARG A 513 -6.87 8.39 22.69
CA ARG A 513 -7.52 7.07 22.61
C ARG A 513 -6.49 5.95 22.71
N ALA A 514 -5.40 5.98 21.94
CA ALA A 514 -4.36 4.96 22.02
C ALA A 514 -3.70 4.87 23.42
N MET A 515 -3.46 6.01 24.08
CA MET A 515 -3.02 6.05 25.49
C MET A 515 -3.96 5.22 26.39
N VAL A 516 -5.27 5.38 26.22
CA VAL A 516 -6.28 4.71 27.05
C VAL A 516 -6.50 3.24 26.63
N THR A 517 -6.65 2.95 25.34
CA THR A 517 -7.11 1.64 24.83
C THR A 517 -5.99 0.69 24.41
N GLU A 518 -4.85 1.19 23.95
CA GLU A 518 -3.75 0.35 23.45
C GLU A 518 -2.61 0.22 24.47
N TYR A 519 -2.22 1.33 25.08
CA TYR A 519 -1.06 1.41 25.98
C TYR A 519 -1.41 1.28 27.47
N GLY A 520 -2.69 1.21 27.84
CA GLY A 520 -3.14 1.02 29.23
C GLY A 520 -2.71 2.15 30.18
N MET A 521 -2.66 3.39 29.68
CA MET A 521 -2.19 4.56 30.42
C MET A 521 -3.25 5.24 31.29
N SER A 522 -4.49 4.72 31.35
CA SER A 522 -5.48 5.15 32.34
C SER A 522 -5.39 4.29 33.61
N PRO A 523 -5.38 4.88 34.83
CA PRO A 523 -5.44 4.12 36.07
C PRO A 523 -6.82 3.49 36.30
N ARG A 524 -7.89 4.08 35.77
CA ARG A 524 -9.29 3.63 35.88
C ARG A 524 -9.55 2.36 35.09
N LEU A 525 -9.04 2.31 33.86
CA LEU A 525 -9.18 1.16 32.95
C LEU A 525 -8.02 0.16 33.10
N GLY A 526 -6.86 0.60 33.59
CA GLY A 526 -5.72 -0.25 33.89
C GLY A 526 -4.92 -0.68 32.66
N ALA A 527 -3.99 -1.61 32.88
CA ALA A 527 -3.07 -2.11 31.84
C ALA A 527 -3.71 -3.22 30.99
N VAL A 528 -4.84 -2.91 30.35
CA VAL A 528 -5.61 -3.83 29.49
C VAL A 528 -5.73 -3.22 28.10
N ARG A 529 -5.58 -4.04 27.05
CA ARG A 529 -5.82 -3.63 25.66
C ARG A 529 -7.32 -3.75 25.36
N TYR A 530 -7.95 -2.64 24.99
CA TYR A 530 -9.38 -2.54 24.69
C TYR A 530 -9.61 -2.41 23.18
N GLY A 531 -10.39 -3.33 22.62
CA GLY A 531 -10.67 -3.42 21.19
C GLY A 531 -9.57 -4.17 20.42
N GLN A 532 -9.92 -4.66 19.23
CA GLN A 532 -8.96 -5.28 18.32
C GLN A 532 -8.30 -4.22 17.44
N GLU A 533 -7.07 -4.51 17.02
CA GLU A 533 -6.44 -3.83 15.89
C GLU A 533 -7.36 -3.88 14.66
N HIS A 534 -7.38 -2.81 13.86
CA HIS A 534 -8.18 -2.76 12.64
C HIS A 534 -7.76 -3.86 11.66
N GLY A 535 -8.41 -5.02 11.73
CA GLY A 535 -8.21 -6.13 10.81
C GLY A 535 -8.54 -5.73 9.37
N ASP A 536 -7.61 -6.09 8.47
CA ASP A 536 -7.61 -5.95 7.00
C ASP A 536 -8.78 -5.12 6.43
N PRO A 537 -8.59 -3.81 6.10
CA PRO A 537 -9.64 -2.92 5.57
C PRO A 537 -10.34 -3.40 4.30
N PHE A 538 -9.79 -4.44 3.66
CA PHE A 538 -10.33 -5.07 2.46
C PHE A 538 -11.24 -6.27 2.74
N MET A 539 -11.17 -6.87 3.94
CA MET A 539 -12.20 -7.81 4.37
C MET A 539 -13.41 -7.01 4.86
N GLY A 540 -14.60 -7.30 4.31
CA GLY A 540 -15.88 -6.72 4.77
C GLY A 540 -16.28 -7.06 6.22
N ARG A 541 -15.34 -7.51 7.06
CA ARG A 541 -15.47 -7.76 8.51
C ARG A 541 -15.47 -6.46 9.33
N THR A 542 -14.88 -5.39 8.81
CA THR A 542 -14.86 -4.08 9.49
C THR A 542 -16.26 -3.46 9.59
N MET A 543 -17.19 -3.86 8.71
CA MET A 543 -18.56 -3.33 8.64
C MET A 543 -19.52 -4.08 9.58
N GLY A 544 -19.21 -4.14 10.89
CA GLY A 544 -20.12 -4.69 11.89
C GLY A 544 -19.51 -5.39 13.11
N MET A 545 -18.18 -5.43 13.28
CA MET A 545 -17.61 -5.85 14.56
C MET A 545 -17.91 -4.78 15.62
N ALA A 546 -18.81 -5.11 16.55
CA ALA A 546 -18.94 -4.37 17.80
C ALA A 546 -17.62 -4.45 18.59
N PRO A 547 -17.28 -3.43 19.41
CA PRO A 547 -16.07 -3.50 20.22
C PRO A 547 -16.11 -4.68 21.20
N ASP A 548 -14.95 -5.30 21.47
CA ASP A 548 -14.79 -6.42 22.42
C ASP A 548 -14.99 -6.01 23.91
N TYR A 549 -15.70 -4.90 24.17
CA TYR A 549 -15.93 -4.34 25.50
C TYR A 549 -17.35 -3.77 25.66
N SER A 550 -17.82 -3.69 26.91
CA SER A 550 -19.18 -3.24 27.21
C SER A 550 -19.39 -1.75 26.96
N HIS A 551 -20.65 -1.31 26.83
CA HIS A 551 -21.01 0.11 26.74
C HIS A 551 -20.54 0.94 27.95
N GLU A 552 -20.43 0.32 29.12
CA GLU A 552 -19.89 0.97 30.32
C GLU A 552 -18.39 1.25 30.17
N ILE A 553 -17.61 0.28 29.70
CA ILE A 553 -16.19 0.48 29.37
C ILE A 553 -16.03 1.49 28.23
N ALA A 554 -16.92 1.49 27.23
CA ALA A 554 -16.91 2.49 26.15
C ALA A 554 -17.10 3.92 26.68
N ARG A 555 -18.08 4.13 27.57
CA ARG A 555 -18.31 5.41 28.26
C ARG A 555 -17.07 5.85 29.04
N ASP A 556 -16.50 4.93 29.80
CA ASP A 556 -15.33 5.19 30.65
C ASP A 556 -14.08 5.53 29.80
N ILE A 557 -13.89 4.88 28.65
CA ILE A 557 -12.85 5.25 27.67
C ILE A 557 -13.07 6.67 27.15
N ASP A 558 -14.28 7.01 26.71
CA ASP A 558 -14.58 8.33 26.14
C ASP A 558 -14.49 9.46 27.18
N GLU A 559 -14.78 9.17 28.46
CA GLU A 559 -14.59 10.09 29.58
C GLU A 559 -13.10 10.36 29.86
N GLU A 560 -12.27 9.31 29.91
CA GLU A 560 -10.81 9.44 30.11
C GLU A 560 -10.13 10.14 28.92
N VAL A 561 -10.55 9.85 27.67
CA VAL A 561 -10.08 10.54 26.47
C VAL A 561 -10.43 12.03 26.51
N ARG A 562 -11.67 12.40 26.89
CA ARG A 562 -12.05 13.80 27.07
C ARG A 562 -11.18 14.48 28.13
N ARG A 563 -10.98 13.84 29.28
CA ARG A 563 -10.15 14.41 30.37
C ARG A 563 -8.71 14.69 29.93
N LEU A 564 -8.09 13.78 29.17
CA LEU A 564 -6.74 13.98 28.62
C LEU A 564 -6.67 15.18 27.67
N ILE A 565 -7.66 15.34 26.79
CA ILE A 565 -7.70 16.44 25.81
C ILE A 565 -7.94 17.78 26.51
N GLU A 566 -8.95 17.86 27.40
CA GLU A 566 -9.31 19.10 28.11
C GLU A 566 -8.17 19.61 29.00
N ALA A 567 -7.48 18.73 29.73
CA ALA A 567 -6.32 19.12 30.54
C ALA A 567 -5.15 19.58 29.66
N SER A 568 -4.91 18.92 28.51
CA SER A 568 -3.85 19.31 27.58
C SER A 568 -4.14 20.65 26.89
N HIS A 569 -5.41 20.92 26.58
CA HIS A 569 -5.88 22.20 26.06
C HIS A 569 -5.78 23.30 27.12
N THR A 570 -6.12 23.01 28.38
CA THR A 570 -5.97 23.93 29.50
C THR A 570 -4.51 24.29 29.77
N GLU A 571 -3.59 23.32 29.72
CA GLU A 571 -2.15 23.60 29.83
C GLU A 571 -1.65 24.45 28.66
N ALA A 572 -2.07 24.12 27.42
CA ALA A 572 -1.74 24.92 26.25
C ALA A 572 -2.22 26.38 26.40
N TRP A 573 -3.46 26.59 26.84
CA TRP A 573 -3.98 27.92 27.17
C TRP A 573 -3.10 28.66 28.17
N GLN A 574 -2.76 28.02 29.30
CA GLN A 574 -1.93 28.64 30.35
C GLN A 574 -0.54 29.03 29.85
N ILE A 575 0.08 28.22 28.98
CA ILE A 575 1.36 28.56 28.34
C ILE A 575 1.21 29.81 27.48
N LEU A 576 0.16 29.88 26.65
CA LEU A 576 -0.03 30.97 25.71
C LEU A 576 -0.47 32.29 26.37
N ASP A 577 -1.14 32.20 27.52
CA ASP A 577 -1.50 33.34 28.38
C ASP A 577 -0.29 33.87 29.17
N GLU A 578 0.56 32.98 29.71
CA GLU A 578 1.81 33.32 30.40
C GLU A 578 2.84 33.99 29.47
N TYR A 579 3.03 33.44 28.26
CA TYR A 579 4.00 33.91 27.27
C TYR A 579 3.33 34.65 26.09
N ARG A 580 2.34 35.49 26.42
CA ARG A 580 1.51 36.16 25.41
C ARG A 580 2.28 37.19 24.56
N ASP A 581 3.27 37.86 25.15
CA ASP A 581 4.12 38.81 24.43
C ASP A 581 5.05 38.08 23.44
N GLU A 582 5.59 36.92 23.83
CA GLU A 582 6.35 36.04 22.93
C GLU A 582 5.48 35.44 21.82
N LEU A 583 4.21 35.12 22.10
CA LEU A 583 3.24 34.66 21.09
C LEU A 583 3.00 35.74 20.02
N ASP A 584 2.74 36.98 20.45
CA ASP A 584 2.51 38.12 19.55
C ASP A 584 3.78 38.44 18.72
N HIS A 585 4.96 38.34 19.33
CA HIS A 585 6.25 38.54 18.65
C HIS A 585 6.54 37.42 17.62
N LEU A 586 6.31 36.15 17.98
CA LEU A 586 6.48 35.00 17.10
C LEU A 586 5.54 35.07 15.89
N ALA A 587 4.25 35.40 16.13
CA ALA A 587 3.27 35.56 15.07
C ALA A 587 3.61 36.74 14.14
N THR A 588 4.19 37.82 14.67
CA THR A 588 4.64 38.98 13.88
C THR A 588 5.80 38.61 12.95
N GLU A 589 6.87 38.00 13.46
CA GLU A 589 7.98 37.55 12.61
C GLU A 589 7.55 36.49 11.58
N LEU A 590 6.60 35.63 11.95
CA LEU A 590 6.05 34.61 11.06
C LEU A 590 5.19 35.19 9.93
N LEU A 591 4.55 36.35 10.13
CA LEU A 591 3.84 37.09 9.07
C LEU A 591 4.81 37.75 8.07
N GLU A 592 5.95 38.25 8.56
CA GLU A 592 7.00 38.89 7.75
C GLU A 592 7.83 37.89 6.94
N LYS A 593 8.32 36.82 7.58
CA LYS A 593 9.23 35.83 6.96
C LYS A 593 8.50 34.63 6.34
N GLU A 594 7.23 34.41 6.68
CA GLU A 594 6.37 33.27 6.29
C GLU A 594 6.85 31.88 6.76
N THR A 595 8.11 31.76 7.19
CA THR A 595 8.77 30.56 7.70
C THR A 595 9.87 30.96 8.68
N LEU A 596 9.93 30.30 9.83
CA LEU A 596 10.98 30.48 10.84
C LEU A 596 11.67 29.13 11.10
N ASN A 597 12.99 29.16 11.15
CA ASN A 597 13.82 27.96 11.41
C ASN A 597 14.30 27.93 12.86
N ARG A 598 14.88 26.81 13.33
CA ARG A 598 15.33 26.61 14.72
C ARG A 598 16.15 27.77 15.28
N LYS A 599 17.05 28.36 14.47
CA LYS A 599 17.86 29.53 14.87
C LYS A 599 17.05 30.80 15.13
N ASP A 600 15.93 31.00 14.43
CA ASP A 600 14.99 32.08 14.74
C ASP A 600 14.19 31.77 16.01
N LEU A 601 13.72 30.53 16.16
CA LEU A 601 12.96 30.10 17.35
C LEU A 601 13.79 30.19 18.63
N GLU A 602 15.05 29.76 18.61
CA GLU A 602 16.00 29.87 19.73
C GLU A 602 16.27 31.33 20.13
N ARG A 603 16.13 32.29 19.20
CA ARG A 603 16.27 33.74 19.45
C ARG A 603 14.97 34.35 19.99
N ILE A 604 13.83 34.04 19.38
CA ILE A 604 12.52 34.62 19.73
C ILE A 604 12.05 34.08 21.09
N LEU A 605 12.21 32.77 21.32
CA LEU A 605 11.71 32.06 22.49
C LEU A 605 12.76 31.88 23.58
N ALA A 606 13.80 32.71 23.59
CA ALA A 606 14.88 32.68 24.57
C ALA A 606 14.41 32.98 26.01
N GLY A 607 13.29 33.72 26.17
CA GLY A 607 12.66 34.00 27.46
C GLY A 607 11.74 32.89 27.99
N VAL A 608 11.34 31.93 27.14
CA VAL A 608 10.36 30.90 27.49
C VAL A 608 11.01 29.82 28.35
N THR A 609 10.53 29.66 29.59
CA THR A 609 11.05 28.63 30.49
C THR A 609 10.34 27.30 30.29
N LYS A 610 11.06 26.19 30.45
CA LYS A 610 10.46 24.85 30.39
C LYS A 610 9.60 24.61 31.64
N ARG A 611 8.31 24.38 31.45
CA ARG A 611 7.34 24.13 32.54
C ARG A 611 7.61 22.78 33.22
N PRO A 612 7.19 22.61 34.49
CA PRO A 612 7.23 21.30 35.15
C PRO A 612 6.35 20.29 34.40
N ARG A 613 6.65 18.99 34.53
CA ARG A 613 5.84 17.93 33.95
C ARG A 613 4.42 17.96 34.52
N ILE A 614 3.40 17.78 33.68
CA ILE A 614 2.02 17.57 34.13
C ILE A 614 1.97 16.28 34.96
N THR A 615 1.74 16.40 36.27
CA THR A 615 1.63 15.27 37.20
C THR A 615 0.20 14.83 37.49
N GLU A 616 -0.83 15.53 36.98
CA GLU A 616 -2.24 15.15 37.19
C GLU A 616 -2.51 13.71 36.75
N PHE A 617 -1.85 13.28 35.67
CA PHE A 617 -1.94 11.94 35.10
C PHE A 617 -0.91 10.96 35.65
N ASN A 618 -0.15 11.31 36.70
CA ASN A 618 0.76 10.38 37.40
C ASN A 618 0.03 9.61 38.51
N ASP A 619 -1.25 9.34 38.31
CA ASP A 619 -2.00 8.39 39.13
C ASP A 619 -1.70 6.95 38.69
N PHE A 620 -1.36 6.13 39.68
CA PHE A 620 -1.07 4.70 39.56
C PHE A 620 -2.14 3.85 40.27
N GLY A 621 -3.20 4.46 40.80
CA GLY A 621 -4.14 3.87 41.74
C GLY A 621 -3.46 3.53 43.05
N ASN A 622 -3.78 2.37 43.63
CA ASN A 622 -3.21 1.90 44.91
C ASN A 622 -1.73 1.45 44.83
N ARG A 623 -1.03 1.72 43.72
CA ARG A 623 0.38 1.32 43.50
C ARG A 623 1.30 2.51 43.80
N ILE A 624 2.23 2.32 44.74
CA ILE A 624 3.19 3.37 45.13
C ILE A 624 4.51 3.13 44.38
N PRO A 625 5.00 4.08 43.56
CA PRO A 625 6.30 3.96 42.91
C PRO A 625 7.47 3.86 43.90
N SER A 626 8.51 3.12 43.52
CA SER A 626 9.75 3.04 44.30
C SER A 626 10.44 4.39 44.40
N THR A 627 10.91 4.76 45.59
CA THR A 627 11.75 5.95 45.81
C THR A 627 13.22 5.74 45.43
N ARG A 628 13.62 4.50 45.11
CA ARG A 628 14.98 4.19 44.64
C ARG A 628 15.10 4.59 43.16
N PRO A 629 16.11 5.37 42.77
CA PRO A 629 16.33 5.71 41.36
C PRO A 629 16.65 4.47 40.52
N PRO A 630 16.45 4.53 39.19
CA PRO A 630 16.89 3.46 38.28
C PRO A 630 18.40 3.23 38.37
N ILE A 631 18.85 2.04 37.98
CA ILE A 631 20.28 1.77 37.81
C ILE A 631 20.83 2.64 36.68
N LYS A 632 22.05 3.15 36.85
CA LYS A 632 22.74 3.91 35.81
C LYS A 632 23.27 2.94 34.75
N THR A 633 23.14 3.33 33.49
CA THR A 633 23.68 2.59 32.34
C THR A 633 25.22 2.63 32.32
N PRO A 634 25.89 1.70 31.61
CA PRO A 634 27.34 1.76 31.43
C PRO A 634 27.83 3.09 30.84
N GLY A 635 27.06 3.69 29.93
CA GLY A 635 27.35 5.00 29.32
C GLY A 635 27.18 6.18 30.28
N GLU A 636 26.14 6.19 31.12
CA GLU A 636 26.01 7.20 32.19
C GLU A 636 27.15 7.09 33.21
N LEU A 637 27.50 5.86 33.60
CA LEU A 637 28.63 5.60 34.49
C LEU A 637 29.98 5.99 33.86
N ALA A 638 30.16 5.77 32.55
CA ALA A 638 31.33 6.24 31.81
C ALA A 638 31.40 7.77 31.78
N LYS A 639 30.27 8.44 31.49
CA LYS A 639 30.15 9.90 31.52
C LYS A 639 30.47 10.49 32.90
N GLU A 640 30.06 9.83 33.98
CA GLU A 640 30.42 10.20 35.36
C GLU A 640 31.90 9.96 35.69
N ARG A 641 32.55 8.98 35.05
CA ARG A 641 34.00 8.75 35.13
C ARG A 641 34.82 9.66 34.20
N GLY A 642 34.17 10.42 33.31
CA GLY A 642 34.84 11.21 32.26
C GLY A 642 35.40 10.38 31.10
N GLU A 643 34.94 9.13 30.97
CA GLU A 643 35.33 8.21 29.89
C GLU A 643 34.45 8.44 28.64
N PRO A 644 35.02 8.43 27.42
CA PRO A 644 34.24 8.43 26.20
C PRO A 644 33.48 7.10 26.04
N TRP A 645 32.22 7.18 25.63
CA TRP A 645 31.35 6.04 25.31
C TRP A 645 30.72 6.27 23.92
N PRO A 646 30.59 5.25 23.04
CA PRO A 646 30.94 3.83 23.23
C PRO A 646 32.46 3.59 23.35
N PRO A 647 32.89 2.40 23.83
CA PRO A 647 34.29 2.00 23.73
C PRO A 647 34.73 2.08 22.26
N PRO A 648 35.94 2.59 21.95
CA PRO A 648 36.47 2.49 20.61
C PRO A 648 36.57 1.02 20.23
N GLU A 649 35.92 0.63 19.13
CA GLU A 649 36.02 -0.74 18.62
C GLU A 649 37.51 -1.08 18.43
N PRO A 650 37.99 -2.22 18.96
CA PRO A 650 39.30 -2.71 18.54
C PRO A 650 39.20 -2.95 17.04
N ALA A 651 40.11 -2.33 16.27
CA ALA A 651 40.06 -2.36 14.81
C ALA A 651 40.31 -3.78 14.27
N THR A 652 39.28 -4.62 14.26
CA THR A 652 39.30 -5.96 13.65
C THR A 652 39.07 -5.85 12.15
N ARG A 653 39.97 -5.12 11.49
CA ARG A 653 40.29 -5.26 10.07
C ARG A 653 41.77 -5.58 9.95
N ASP A 654 42.09 -6.84 10.24
CA ASP A 654 43.22 -7.58 9.65
C ASP A 654 43.19 -9.04 10.17
N ALA A 655 42.23 -9.81 9.64
CA ALA A 655 42.14 -11.25 9.87
C ALA A 655 41.87 -12.01 8.56
N ARG A 656 42.55 -11.60 7.46
CA ARG A 656 42.78 -12.37 6.22
C ARG A 656 43.65 -11.57 5.22
N ALA A 657 44.96 -11.55 5.46
CA ALA A 657 45.96 -11.13 4.47
C ALA A 657 47.33 -11.74 4.79
N THR A 658 47.40 -13.07 4.82
CA THR A 658 48.67 -13.80 4.67
C THR A 658 48.48 -14.84 3.59
N GLU A 659 48.64 -14.40 2.33
CA GLU A 659 49.11 -15.30 1.29
C GLU A 659 50.51 -15.79 1.68
N PRO A 660 50.86 -17.07 1.47
CA PRO A 660 52.20 -17.54 1.73
C PRO A 660 53.15 -16.98 0.65
N GLU A 661 54.12 -16.15 1.05
CA GLU A 661 55.18 -15.71 0.13
C GLU A 661 55.99 -16.91 -0.38
N ASP A 662 56.21 -16.94 -1.70
CA ASP A 662 57.18 -17.84 -2.32
C ASP A 662 58.58 -17.57 -1.76
N GLN A 663 59.16 -18.55 -1.07
CA GLN A 663 60.59 -18.57 -0.76
C GLN A 663 61.25 -19.75 -1.47
N GLU A 664 62.05 -19.43 -2.48
CA GLU A 664 62.88 -20.37 -3.22
C GLU A 664 63.84 -21.12 -2.27
N GLN A 665 63.73 -22.45 -2.22
CA GLN A 665 64.74 -23.31 -1.60
C GLN A 665 65.76 -23.79 -2.65
N PRO A 666 67.07 -23.63 -2.41
CA PRO A 666 68.08 -24.31 -3.20
C PRO A 666 68.28 -25.77 -2.72
N GLN A 667 68.07 -26.73 -3.62
CA GLN A 667 68.56 -28.13 -3.52
C GLN A 667 70.09 -28.19 -3.79
N PRO A 668 70.83 -29.34 -3.63
CA PRO A 668 70.40 -30.73 -3.41
C PRO A 668 71.20 -31.55 -2.35
N GLY A 669 70.87 -32.85 -2.12
CA GLY A 669 71.73 -33.75 -1.32
C GLY A 669 71.26 -35.20 -1.01
N ALA A 670 71.18 -36.06 -2.03
CA ALA A 670 71.36 -37.54 -2.02
C ALA A 670 70.87 -38.45 -0.83
N HIS A 671 69.95 -39.38 -1.10
CA HIS A 671 70.28 -40.79 -1.44
C HIS A 671 69.03 -41.73 -1.62
N ASP A 672 69.10 -42.56 -2.67
CA ASP A 672 68.29 -43.76 -3.02
C ASP A 672 68.66 -45.00 -2.17
N PRO A 673 68.06 -46.22 -2.37
CA PRO A 673 66.67 -46.59 -2.71
C PRO A 673 66.16 -47.82 -1.91
N ALA A 674 64.90 -48.26 -2.12
CA ALA A 674 64.52 -49.70 -2.18
C ALA A 674 63.06 -49.91 -2.66
N GLU A 675 62.87 -50.80 -3.63
CA GLU A 675 61.56 -51.25 -4.13
C GLU A 675 61.03 -52.45 -3.32
N GLN A 676 59.70 -52.68 -3.29
CA GLN A 676 59.05 -53.84 -3.95
C GLN A 676 57.57 -54.07 -3.54
N HIS A 677 56.71 -54.11 -4.57
CA HIS A 677 55.61 -55.07 -4.83
C HIS A 677 54.55 -55.48 -3.77
N ASP A 678 53.30 -55.10 -4.10
CA ASP A 678 52.17 -55.99 -4.45
C ASP A 678 50.91 -56.22 -3.57
N GLU A 679 49.82 -56.19 -4.35
CA GLU A 679 48.50 -56.84 -4.31
C GLU A 679 47.41 -56.66 -3.23
N ARG A 680 46.21 -56.53 -3.81
CA ARG A 680 44.84 -56.41 -3.30
C ARG A 680 44.35 -57.64 -2.53
N SER A 681 43.40 -57.45 -1.59
CA SER A 681 42.03 -58.06 -1.60
C SER A 681 41.25 -57.82 -0.30
N ALA A 682 39.92 -58.00 -0.34
CA ALA A 682 38.97 -57.97 0.80
C ALA A 682 38.18 -59.32 0.85
N PRO A 683 37.00 -59.53 1.50
CA PRO A 683 36.31 -58.90 2.66
C PRO A 683 35.60 -59.91 3.65
N ALA A 684 34.84 -59.37 4.64
CA ALA A 684 33.58 -59.95 5.24
C ALA A 684 33.70 -61.15 6.25
N PRO A 685 32.61 -61.75 6.86
CA PRO A 685 31.14 -61.53 6.68
C PRO A 685 30.16 -61.71 7.91
N VAL A 686 28.83 -61.63 7.64
CA VAL A 686 27.59 -62.13 8.38
C VAL A 686 27.17 -61.38 9.68
N GLY A 687 25.90 -61.09 10.03
CA GLY A 687 24.51 -61.26 9.52
C GLY A 687 23.50 -60.98 10.69
N ALA A 688 22.16 -61.09 10.67
CA ALA A 688 21.10 -61.27 9.65
C ALA A 688 19.69 -60.95 10.28
N SER A 689 18.59 -60.88 9.51
CA SER A 689 17.20 -60.59 10.00
C SER A 689 16.33 -61.87 10.17
N PRO A 690 15.20 -61.87 10.93
CA PRO A 690 13.89 -61.55 10.31
C PRO A 690 12.77 -60.94 11.20
N SER A 691 11.67 -60.59 10.52
CA SER A 691 10.36 -60.01 10.90
C SER A 691 9.60 -60.45 12.17
N THR A 692 8.85 -59.52 12.80
CA THR A 692 7.39 -59.67 13.06
C THR A 692 6.68 -58.36 13.48
N SER A 693 5.36 -58.30 13.25
CA SER A 693 4.35 -57.34 13.75
C SER A 693 3.08 -58.15 14.07
N PRO A 694 2.01 -57.64 14.75
CA PRO A 694 1.73 -56.25 15.16
C PRO A 694 1.31 -56.07 16.66
N GLY A 695 1.19 -54.82 17.13
CA GLY A 695 0.59 -54.50 18.44
C GLY A 695 0.17 -53.03 18.58
N ARG A 696 -1.08 -52.76 18.99
CA ARG A 696 -1.65 -51.41 19.20
C ARG A 696 -1.20 -50.80 20.54
N GLY A 697 -1.02 -49.47 20.62
CA GLY A 697 -1.16 -48.78 21.91
C GLY A 697 -0.59 -47.35 22.07
N ARG A 698 -1.46 -46.35 21.98
CA ARG A 698 -1.51 -45.10 22.79
C ARG A 698 -0.29 -44.16 22.91
N SER A 699 -0.46 -42.98 22.29
CA SER A 699 -0.34 -41.62 22.87
C SER A 699 0.86 -41.18 23.73
N ALA A 700 1.50 -40.11 23.22
CA ALA A 700 2.01 -38.94 23.95
C ALA A 700 3.17 -39.08 24.95
N SER A 701 4.30 -38.44 24.61
CA SER A 701 5.10 -37.65 25.56
C SER A 701 5.81 -36.51 24.82
N GLN A 702 5.50 -35.26 25.18
CA GLN A 702 6.36 -34.12 24.87
C GLN A 702 7.61 -34.21 25.75
N ARG A 703 8.78 -33.85 25.21
CA ARG A 703 10.02 -33.81 25.99
C ARG A 703 10.06 -32.51 26.79
N SER A 704 10.15 -32.63 28.11
CA SER A 704 10.40 -31.49 28.99
C SER A 704 11.87 -31.07 28.91
N TYR A 705 12.12 -29.76 28.75
CA TYR A 705 13.43 -29.17 29.05
C TYR A 705 13.44 -28.81 30.55
N GLY A 706 14.57 -29.06 31.22
CA GLY A 706 14.65 -28.97 32.68
C GLY A 706 14.65 -27.55 33.23
N GLU A 707 13.93 -27.35 34.33
CA GLU A 707 14.00 -26.14 35.17
C GLU A 707 15.01 -26.33 36.33
N PRO A 708 15.72 -25.28 36.78
CA PRO A 708 16.62 -25.34 37.95
C PRO A 708 15.88 -25.54 39.29
N SER A 709 16.62 -26.02 40.30
CA SER A 709 16.08 -26.64 41.52
C SER A 709 15.38 -25.74 42.55
N ASP A 710 15.44 -24.41 42.44
CA ASP A 710 15.20 -23.51 43.59
C ASP A 710 14.25 -22.32 43.29
N TRP A 711 13.22 -22.53 42.46
CA TRP A 711 12.17 -21.53 42.22
C TRP A 711 10.82 -21.92 42.83
N SER A 712 10.20 -21.01 43.58
CA SER A 712 8.83 -21.17 44.08
C SER A 712 8.07 -19.84 44.07
N ALA A 713 6.85 -19.84 43.53
CA ALA A 713 6.00 -18.66 43.43
C ALA A 713 4.91 -18.64 44.52
N PRO A 714 4.68 -17.51 45.22
CA PRO A 714 3.62 -17.42 46.23
C PRO A 714 2.22 -17.20 45.64
N GLY A 715 1.38 -18.23 45.72
CA GLY A 715 -0.06 -18.18 46.09
C GLY A 715 -1.06 -17.32 45.29
N TRP A 716 -1.82 -17.95 44.40
CA TRP A 716 -3.32 -18.00 44.33
C TRP A 716 -3.70 -19.03 43.22
N PRO A 717 -4.94 -19.60 43.14
CA PRO A 717 -6.20 -19.26 43.80
C PRO A 717 -6.71 -20.30 44.83
N PRO A 718 -7.75 -19.97 45.63
CA PRO A 718 -8.18 -20.79 46.76
C PRO A 718 -9.13 -21.90 46.31
N ARG A 719 -9.04 -23.06 46.97
CA ARG A 719 -10.01 -24.16 46.79
C ARG A 719 -11.13 -24.05 47.82
N ASP A 720 -12.36 -23.97 47.31
CA ASP A 720 -13.59 -23.93 48.10
C ASP A 720 -13.83 -25.25 48.84
N PRO A 721 -13.97 -25.25 50.19
CA PRO A 721 -14.17 -26.45 51.00
C PRO A 721 -15.67 -26.79 51.19
N SER A 722 -16.45 -26.88 50.10
CA SER A 722 -17.92 -27.08 50.21
C SER A 722 -18.56 -28.06 49.21
N ARG A 723 -17.95 -29.23 48.98
CA ARG A 723 -18.69 -30.37 48.38
C ARG A 723 -18.23 -31.74 48.89
N ALA A 724 -18.99 -32.28 49.85
CA ALA A 724 -18.89 -33.66 50.27
C ALA A 724 -19.49 -34.59 49.19
N THR A 725 -18.74 -35.62 48.79
CA THR A 725 -19.26 -36.72 47.98
C THR A 725 -20.04 -37.72 48.87
N PRO A 726 -21.21 -38.21 48.45
CA PRO A 726 -21.90 -39.30 49.14
C PRO A 726 -21.23 -40.66 48.84
N PRO A 727 -21.40 -41.68 49.70
CA PRO A 727 -20.85 -43.02 49.50
C PRO A 727 -21.62 -43.81 48.42
N ALA A 728 -21.00 -44.91 47.97
CA ALA A 728 -21.44 -45.68 46.81
C ALA A 728 -22.37 -46.87 47.12
N LYS A 729 -23.22 -47.18 46.13
CA LYS A 729 -24.02 -48.41 45.91
C LYS A 729 -25.13 -48.77 46.92
N ASP A 730 -26.28 -49.12 46.36
CA ASP A 730 -26.82 -50.48 46.56
C ASP A 730 -27.54 -50.96 45.29
N ASP A 731 -27.80 -52.26 45.19
CA ASP A 731 -28.29 -52.96 43.99
C ASP A 731 -29.83 -52.96 43.84
N ARG A 732 -30.33 -53.08 42.59
CA ARG A 732 -31.36 -54.03 42.07
C ARG A 732 -32.33 -53.44 41.03
N ASP A 733 -32.72 -54.36 40.13
CA ASP A 733 -33.73 -54.33 39.06
C ASP A 733 -33.53 -53.36 37.87
#